data_AF-L7UP90-F1
#
_entry.id   AF-L7UP90-F1
#
_cell.length_a   1.000
_cell.length_b   1.000
_cell.length_c   1.000
_cell.angle_alpha   90.00
_cell.angle_beta   90.00
_cell.angle_gamma   90.00
#
_symmetry.space_group_name_H-M   'P 1'
#
loop_
_entity.id
_entity.type
_entity.pdbx_description
1 polymer ?
#
loop_
_entity_poly.entity_id
_entity_poly.type
_entity_poly.pdbx_seq_one_letter_code
_entity_poly.pdbx_strand_id
1 'polypeptide(L)'
;MGAKRYLFTFGLLAGLLSALVLGGVLELSGQPLETSSWTVLVVATPALYLTGGYLAWFRWAALRRLARRRVMARLAEGDLTTSGGPTFEGHEDVRRLILSLRRALSQVQRVTANLHRTSNDVSEQALSLLEAARRQGGAVERTLQSVSDMGGSLQVVGKRVHQLEVFAVDTTGALLEMTERLGQVVGALSQVNDFANHTTALMQAMSERLANIASSGDELARFASEAEDFVALVEGGIDSVRRRASETNQLALAVTATAERGEVLVADSVKGMYRVEETVRKAAELMGTLGARSAEIGRIVDVIQEIADQTNLLALNAAIIAAQAGEHGRPFGVVANEIRNLAERTTRSTREIGAMVSGIRDAVLTAVTLVHEGREQATTGVALGDRASEALVEIRTITQRTFSAVEATVTETQRLEAQGATVVEASRRVARRVEDVTRMAIEQSGHARELVRQTMEMARVGHGASQKAEDQARTGRDLSEAVVRLSASIEELRTANAVLIKADSSIREEVAQVREDARRVIRIGDGLTRTVNQLGHEALGLETEVFRFQLPRPRAGGTMRVVLHQAASLRNRQAVDPLFSVENQLSELTACAFSGLTRLEDGGLEPDLAERWDADPSARRYRFYLRRGVTFHDGALLTATDVKRHLERLLDPAVRSPDRSLLEDVEGAVEFSSGLAREVSGIEALDDATLEIRLREPKAFFPHLMALTPTAVARVDAGGRLVGTGPFRVVSLEPERVVLERNPSYWRPTVPLLDRLEFQLVDSREEAVTRLRTGSADLVSFLSAEHVEVPGLDSFQVLASAAPFTAFIALNLREAPYDDVRVRRALRAGMNIQGAVEQFHPGARVARTLTPPELIGGAEVRGLPTPDVAMAEQLLREVGLRRLRLTLHHPAGRDTSAEDAVLFRPLLQAGLLELRHVEMAPEDYAVHLREGKLPAFHAHWLADFPDPDTFLYFLLNSAAQTVYPLSYRNAELDRITAEARVSIDPELRQQLYVRAEHLFHDDCPLIPLYHERIHAAATSSVQGLRLHQTPPQVRYEDLWVDPNTAA
;
A
#
# COMPACT_ATOMS: atom_id res chain seq x y z
N MET A 1 -34.16 41.32 30.47
CA MET A 1 -35.16 42.09 31.27
C MET A 1 -34.54 43.20 32.16
N GLY A 2 -33.22 43.22 32.41
CA GLY A 2 -32.59 44.19 33.32
C GLY A 2 -32.70 45.67 32.92
N ALA A 3 -32.63 46.02 31.63
CA ALA A 3 -32.63 47.41 31.17
C ALA A 3 -33.94 48.18 31.46
N LYS A 4 -35.10 47.49 31.45
CA LYS A 4 -36.41 48.13 31.68
C LYS A 4 -36.61 48.56 33.13
N ARG A 5 -36.04 47.82 34.08
CA ARG A 5 -36.11 48.16 35.52
C ARG A 5 -35.28 49.40 35.82
N TYR A 6 -34.07 49.50 35.25
CA TYR A 6 -33.20 50.68 35.38
C TYR A 6 -33.83 51.96 34.81
N LEU A 7 -34.48 51.88 33.64
CA LEU A 7 -35.17 53.01 33.02
C LEU A 7 -36.36 53.50 33.84
N PHE A 8 -37.09 52.58 34.48
CA PHE A 8 -38.21 52.94 35.34
C PHE A 8 -37.73 53.61 36.63
N THR A 9 -36.74 53.03 37.31
CA THR A 9 -36.18 53.61 38.55
C THR A 9 -35.51 54.96 38.29
N PHE A 10 -34.77 55.10 37.20
CA PHE A 10 -34.12 56.36 36.83
C PHE A 10 -35.14 57.44 36.46
N GLY A 11 -36.12 57.13 35.60
CA GLY A 11 -37.13 58.11 35.17
C GLY A 11 -37.99 58.63 36.32
N LEU A 12 -38.29 57.78 37.30
CA LEU A 12 -39.11 58.13 38.45
C LEU A 12 -38.35 59.01 39.46
N LEU A 13 -37.11 58.64 39.81
CA LEU A 13 -36.25 59.42 40.72
C LEU A 13 -35.82 60.77 40.09
N ALA A 14 -35.33 60.76 38.85
CA ALA A 14 -34.86 61.96 38.17
C ALA A 14 -36.00 62.95 37.90
N GLY A 15 -37.19 62.45 37.58
CA GLY A 15 -38.38 63.27 37.37
C GLY A 15 -38.92 63.88 38.68
N LEU A 16 -38.90 63.14 39.80
CA LEU A 16 -39.34 63.68 41.09
C LEU A 16 -38.40 64.78 41.60
N LEU A 17 -37.09 64.57 41.47
CA LEU A 17 -36.07 65.58 41.77
C LEU A 17 -36.25 66.83 40.89
N SER A 18 -36.49 66.64 39.59
CA SER A 18 -36.72 67.75 38.66
C SER A 18 -38.00 68.53 38.99
N ALA A 19 -39.07 67.85 39.45
CA ALA A 19 -40.31 68.49 39.88
C ALA A 19 -40.11 69.37 41.12
N LEU A 20 -39.36 68.87 42.11
CA LEU A 20 -39.01 69.63 43.33
C LEU A 20 -38.17 70.87 43.01
N VAL A 21 -37.19 70.72 42.11
CA VAL A 21 -36.34 71.84 41.67
C VAL A 21 -37.17 72.88 40.89
N LEU A 22 -37.99 72.46 39.92
CA LEU A 22 -38.82 73.38 39.14
C LEU A 22 -39.83 74.13 40.02
N GLY A 23 -40.51 73.41 40.91
CA GLY A 23 -41.49 74.02 41.80
C GLY A 23 -40.83 75.00 42.78
N GLY A 24 -39.66 74.66 43.34
CA GLY A 24 -38.90 75.56 44.21
C GLY A 24 -38.42 76.82 43.48
N VAL A 25 -37.98 76.70 42.22
CA VAL A 25 -37.60 77.85 41.38
C VAL A 25 -38.80 78.76 41.10
N LEU A 26 -39.97 78.19 40.84
CA LEU A 26 -41.19 78.96 40.60
C LEU A 26 -41.69 79.67 41.86
N GLU A 27 -41.58 79.05 43.03
CA GLU A 27 -41.96 79.65 44.32
C GLU A 27 -41.02 80.79 44.73
N LEU A 28 -39.71 80.65 44.46
CA LEU A 28 -38.71 81.71 44.65
C LEU A 28 -38.90 82.91 43.69
N SER A 29 -39.62 82.73 42.58
CA SER A 29 -39.89 83.80 41.61
C SER A 29 -41.08 84.70 41.99
N GLY A 30 -41.64 84.54 43.19
CA GLY A 30 -42.67 85.42 43.75
C GLY A 30 -44.12 85.03 43.43
N GLN A 31 -44.35 83.84 42.86
CA GLN A 31 -45.69 83.28 42.67
C GLN A 31 -45.87 82.04 43.55
N PRO A 32 -46.68 82.10 44.64
CA PRO A 32 -46.93 80.92 45.46
C PRO A 32 -47.72 79.89 44.66
N LEU A 33 -47.16 78.69 44.51
CA LEU A 33 -47.81 77.59 43.78
C LEU A 33 -48.91 76.97 44.65
N GLU A 34 -50.15 76.99 44.17
CA GLU A 34 -51.24 76.26 44.81
C GLU A 34 -50.94 74.75 44.87
N THR A 35 -51.53 74.04 45.83
CA THR A 35 -51.32 72.60 46.03
C THR A 35 -51.63 71.78 44.77
N SER A 36 -52.60 72.23 43.98
CA SER A 36 -52.95 71.68 42.66
C SER A 36 -51.76 71.72 41.69
N SER A 37 -51.03 72.84 41.64
CA SER A 37 -49.88 73.06 40.75
C SER A 37 -48.66 72.21 41.16
N TRP A 38 -48.42 72.05 42.46
CA TRP A 38 -47.40 71.12 42.97
C TRP A 38 -47.71 69.67 42.62
N THR A 39 -48.98 69.29 42.72
CA THR A 39 -49.43 67.94 42.34
C THR A 39 -49.19 67.70 40.85
N VAL A 40 -49.45 68.70 39.99
CA VAL A 40 -49.17 68.63 38.56
C VAL A 40 -47.67 68.46 38.29
N LEU A 41 -46.80 69.23 38.96
CA LEU A 41 -45.34 69.12 38.80
C LEU A 41 -44.81 67.74 39.22
N VAL A 42 -45.20 67.26 40.40
CA VAL A 42 -44.72 65.98 40.96
C VAL A 42 -45.20 64.78 40.15
N VAL A 43 -46.35 64.87 39.49
CA VAL A 43 -46.87 63.79 38.62
C VAL A 43 -46.37 63.91 37.18
N ALA A 44 -46.37 65.11 36.61
CA ALA A 44 -46.06 65.30 35.19
C ALA A 44 -44.58 65.11 34.86
N THR A 45 -43.67 65.52 35.76
CA THR A 45 -42.23 65.50 35.49
C THR A 45 -41.64 64.07 35.47
N PRO A 46 -41.96 63.17 36.43
CA PRO A 46 -41.66 61.74 36.32
C PRO A 46 -42.31 61.09 35.10
N ALA A 47 -43.55 61.45 34.77
CA ALA A 47 -44.21 60.92 33.58
C ALA A 47 -43.46 61.31 32.30
N LEU A 48 -42.94 62.54 32.20
CA LEU A 48 -42.12 63.04 31.08
C LEU A 48 -40.77 62.33 30.97
N TYR A 49 -40.06 62.13 32.09
CA TYR A 49 -38.78 61.41 32.08
C TYR A 49 -38.94 59.92 31.79
N LEU A 50 -39.99 59.29 32.31
CA LEU A 50 -40.35 57.92 31.99
C LEU A 50 -40.73 57.76 30.52
N THR A 51 -41.56 58.66 29.97
CA THR A 51 -41.92 58.62 28.55
C THR A 51 -40.73 58.91 27.63
N GLY A 52 -39.90 59.92 27.94
CA GLY A 52 -38.67 60.22 27.20
C GLY A 52 -37.65 59.08 27.25
N GLY A 53 -37.43 58.49 28.42
CA GLY A 53 -36.57 57.32 28.59
C GLY A 53 -37.11 56.09 27.86
N TYR A 54 -38.42 55.83 27.94
CA TYR A 54 -39.04 54.75 27.20
C TYR A 54 -38.96 54.95 25.68
N LEU A 55 -39.10 56.19 25.19
CA LEU A 55 -38.95 56.54 23.78
C LEU A 55 -37.50 56.36 23.31
N ALA A 56 -36.51 56.79 24.09
CA ALA A 56 -35.10 56.57 23.78
C ALA A 56 -34.74 55.08 23.77
N TRP A 57 -35.27 54.30 24.73
CA TRP A 57 -35.14 52.85 24.76
C TRP A 57 -35.87 52.20 23.58
N PHE A 58 -37.07 52.66 23.23
CA PHE A 58 -37.81 52.18 22.06
C PHE A 58 -37.04 52.46 20.79
N ARG A 59 -36.40 53.63 20.68
CA ARG A 59 -35.55 54.00 19.53
C ARG A 59 -34.30 53.12 19.48
N TRP A 60 -33.63 52.88 20.60
CA TRP A 60 -32.47 51.98 20.69
C TRP A 60 -32.84 50.52 20.38
N ALA A 61 -33.96 50.04 20.92
CA ALA A 61 -34.49 48.70 20.66
C ALA A 61 -35.00 48.56 19.21
N ALA A 62 -35.60 49.61 18.64
CA ALA A 62 -36.04 49.67 17.25
C ALA A 62 -34.86 49.67 16.28
N LEU A 63 -33.79 50.42 16.56
CA LEU A 63 -32.56 50.41 15.76
C LEU A 63 -31.88 49.04 15.80
N ARG A 64 -31.82 48.38 16.96
CA ARG A 64 -31.33 46.98 17.07
C ARG A 64 -32.23 45.99 16.33
N ARG A 65 -33.56 46.14 16.40
CA ARG A 65 -34.51 45.32 15.63
C ARG A 65 -34.39 45.55 14.13
N LEU A 66 -34.12 46.78 13.69
CA LEU A 66 -33.89 47.14 12.28
C LEU A 66 -32.56 46.56 11.77
N ALA A 67 -31.49 46.60 12.57
CA ALA A 67 -30.23 45.95 12.23
C ALA A 67 -30.38 44.42 12.10
N ARG A 68 -31.12 43.77 13.03
CA ARG A 68 -31.47 42.35 12.91
C ARG A 68 -32.33 42.05 11.69
N ARG A 69 -33.36 42.86 11.44
CA ARG A 69 -34.21 42.71 10.25
C ARG A 69 -33.42 42.88 8.95
N ARG A 70 -32.42 43.76 8.87
CA ARG A 70 -31.60 43.91 7.67
C ARG A 70 -30.72 42.70 7.37
N VAL A 71 -30.05 42.15 8.39
CA VAL A 71 -29.22 40.93 8.22
C VAL A 71 -30.12 39.73 7.87
N MET A 72 -31.25 39.56 8.58
CA MET A 72 -32.20 38.47 8.31
C MET A 72 -32.96 38.64 7.00
N ALA A 73 -33.23 39.86 6.54
CA ALA A 73 -33.86 40.12 5.24
C ALA A 73 -32.91 39.78 4.09
N ARG A 74 -31.62 40.15 4.19
CA ARG A 74 -30.63 39.75 3.17
C ARG A 74 -30.42 38.24 3.12
N LEU A 75 -30.40 37.56 4.27
CA LEU A 75 -30.41 36.09 4.34
C LEU A 75 -31.67 35.46 3.73
N ALA A 76 -32.85 36.04 3.98
CA ALA A 76 -34.12 35.58 3.42
C ALA A 76 -34.24 35.86 1.91
N GLU A 77 -33.51 36.85 1.39
CA GLU A 77 -33.36 37.15 -0.03
C GLU A 77 -32.28 36.28 -0.71
N GLY A 78 -31.64 35.37 0.02
CA GLY A 78 -30.63 34.44 -0.50
C GLY A 78 -29.21 35.03 -0.60
N ASP A 79 -28.97 36.23 -0.09
CA ASP A 79 -27.65 36.88 -0.06
C ASP A 79 -26.77 36.32 1.08
N LEU A 80 -26.01 35.27 0.75
CA LEU A 80 -25.06 34.60 1.64
C LEU A 80 -23.72 35.33 1.77
N THR A 81 -23.57 36.55 1.26
CA THR A 81 -22.31 37.34 1.31
C THR A 81 -22.16 38.23 2.54
N THR A 82 -23.19 38.32 3.38
CA THR A 82 -23.24 39.25 4.51
C THR A 82 -22.64 38.67 5.81
N SER A 83 -21.55 39.25 6.31
CA SER A 83 -21.05 39.04 7.67
C SER A 83 -21.64 40.11 8.59
N GLY A 84 -22.35 39.70 9.64
CA GLY A 84 -22.83 40.66 10.64
C GLY A 84 -21.63 41.31 11.34
N GLY A 85 -21.55 42.63 11.42
CA GLY A 85 -20.45 43.25 12.16
C GLY A 85 -20.37 42.76 13.63
N PRO A 86 -19.23 42.90 14.32
CA PRO A 86 -19.00 42.40 15.69
C PRO A 86 -19.94 42.96 16.77
N THR A 87 -20.78 43.94 16.42
CA THR A 87 -21.81 44.54 17.29
C THR A 87 -23.16 43.79 17.27
N PHE A 88 -23.26 42.70 16.50
CA PHE A 88 -24.46 41.88 16.37
C PHE A 88 -24.49 40.72 17.39
N GLU A 89 -25.47 40.74 18.30
CA GLU A 89 -25.79 39.64 19.22
C GLU A 89 -26.24 38.40 18.41
N GLY A 90 -25.47 37.30 18.47
CA GLY A 90 -25.74 36.05 17.72
C GLY A 90 -24.98 35.93 16.39
N HIS A 91 -23.91 36.71 16.20
CA HIS A 91 -23.12 36.71 14.96
C HIS A 91 -22.53 35.32 14.62
N GLU A 92 -22.12 34.56 15.63
CA GLU A 92 -21.60 33.21 15.44
C GLU A 92 -22.65 32.22 14.90
N ASP A 93 -23.89 32.30 15.37
CA ASP A 93 -24.97 31.39 14.92
C ASP A 93 -25.36 31.66 13.47
N VAL A 94 -25.41 32.94 13.08
CA VAL A 94 -25.68 33.36 11.70
C VAL A 94 -24.54 32.94 10.76
N ARG A 95 -23.29 33.06 11.21
CA ARG A 95 -22.12 32.60 10.46
C ARG A 95 -22.17 31.08 10.22
N ARG A 96 -22.56 30.27 11.23
CA ARG A 96 -22.76 28.82 11.06
C ARG A 96 -23.88 28.47 10.08
N LEU A 97 -25.00 29.19 10.12
CA LEU A 97 -26.13 28.98 9.21
C LEU A 97 -25.74 29.24 7.74
N ILE A 98 -24.97 30.32 7.48
CA ILE A 98 -24.48 30.66 6.14
C ILE A 98 -23.55 29.55 5.59
N LEU A 99 -22.63 29.04 6.42
CA LEU A 99 -21.72 27.95 6.03
C LEU A 99 -22.45 26.61 5.79
N SER A 100 -23.56 26.37 6.48
CA SER A 100 -24.44 25.20 6.28
C SER A 100 -25.21 25.30 4.94
N LEU A 101 -25.83 26.45 4.66
CA LEU A 101 -26.58 26.68 3.43
C LEU A 101 -25.70 26.61 2.17
N ARG A 102 -24.48 27.18 2.21
CA ARG A 102 -23.51 27.07 1.11
C ARG A 102 -23.17 25.62 0.76
N ARG A 103 -23.10 24.72 1.75
CA ARG A 103 -22.85 23.28 1.54
C ARG A 103 -24.02 22.59 0.83
N ALA A 104 -25.25 22.82 1.26
CA ALA A 104 -26.44 22.20 0.66
C ALA A 104 -26.64 22.61 -0.82
N LEU A 105 -26.39 23.88 -1.15
CA LEU A 105 -26.56 24.43 -2.50
C LEU A 105 -25.62 23.82 -3.55
N SER A 106 -24.36 23.55 -3.20
CA SER A 106 -23.41 22.88 -4.10
C SER A 106 -23.79 21.42 -4.41
N GLN A 107 -24.51 20.76 -3.51
CA GLN A 107 -24.99 19.39 -3.71
C GLN A 107 -26.20 19.34 -4.65
N VAL A 108 -27.09 20.33 -4.59
CA VAL A 108 -28.24 20.45 -5.50
C VAL A 108 -27.79 20.68 -6.95
N GLN A 109 -26.79 21.55 -7.18
CA GLN A 109 -26.26 21.84 -8.53
C GLN A 109 -25.72 20.60 -9.27
N ARG A 110 -25.20 19.60 -8.55
CA ARG A 110 -24.70 18.35 -9.14
C ARG A 110 -25.82 17.41 -9.59
N VAL A 111 -26.94 17.37 -8.85
CA VAL A 111 -28.09 16.51 -9.17
C VAL A 111 -28.81 17.01 -10.42
N THR A 112 -28.91 18.33 -10.61
CA THR A 112 -29.54 18.95 -11.80
C THR A 112 -28.79 18.64 -13.10
N ALA A 113 -27.45 18.54 -13.06
CA ALA A 113 -26.63 18.25 -14.25
C ALA A 113 -26.84 16.83 -14.81
N ASN A 114 -27.20 15.85 -13.97
CA ASN A 114 -27.48 14.47 -14.40
C ASN A 114 -28.91 14.30 -14.94
N LEU A 115 -29.87 15.05 -14.42
CA LEU A 115 -31.26 15.10 -14.91
C LEU A 115 -31.35 15.63 -16.35
N HIS A 116 -30.47 16.56 -16.71
CA HIS A 116 -30.45 17.17 -18.04
C HIS A 116 -30.00 16.20 -19.16
N ARG A 117 -29.07 15.28 -18.86
CA ARG A 117 -28.62 14.25 -19.82
C ARG A 117 -29.72 13.22 -20.12
N THR A 118 -30.40 12.74 -19.08
CA THR A 118 -31.45 11.70 -19.21
C THR A 118 -32.69 12.20 -19.97
N SER A 119 -33.01 13.49 -19.90
CA SER A 119 -34.18 14.09 -20.59
C SER A 119 -34.01 14.16 -22.11
N ASN A 120 -32.78 14.33 -22.60
CA ASN A 120 -32.51 14.43 -24.04
C ASN A 120 -32.73 13.09 -24.77
N ASP A 121 -32.34 11.97 -24.16
CA ASP A 121 -32.46 10.63 -24.77
C ASP A 121 -33.93 10.18 -24.97
N VAL A 122 -34.83 10.56 -24.06
CA VAL A 122 -36.27 10.24 -24.16
C VAL A 122 -36.97 11.06 -25.25
N SER A 123 -36.48 12.26 -25.53
CA SER A 123 -37.04 13.16 -26.56
C SER A 123 -36.79 12.64 -27.99
N GLU A 124 -35.65 11.98 -28.20
CA GLU A 124 -35.26 11.42 -29.49
C GLU A 124 -36.14 10.21 -29.90
N GLN A 125 -36.55 9.39 -28.92
CA GLN A 125 -37.46 8.26 -29.14
C GLN A 125 -38.89 8.68 -29.50
N ALA A 126 -39.40 9.80 -28.96
CA ALA A 126 -40.76 10.29 -29.22
C ALA A 126 -40.96 10.83 -30.66
N LEU A 127 -39.91 11.37 -31.27
CA LEU A 127 -39.93 11.87 -32.66
C LEU A 127 -40.16 10.75 -33.69
N SER A 128 -39.64 9.54 -33.43
CA SER A 128 -39.80 8.38 -34.33
C SER A 128 -41.24 7.85 -34.40
N LEU A 129 -42.00 7.95 -33.30
CA LEU A 129 -43.42 7.53 -33.20
C LEU A 129 -44.37 8.45 -33.99
N LEU A 130 -44.05 9.75 -34.09
CA LEU A 130 -44.86 10.74 -34.81
C LEU A 130 -44.76 10.58 -36.34
N GLU A 131 -43.64 10.11 -36.86
CA GLU A 131 -43.46 9.83 -38.29
C GLU A 131 -44.21 8.57 -38.76
N ALA A 132 -44.48 7.63 -37.86
CA ALA A 132 -45.31 6.44 -38.14
C ALA A 132 -46.80 6.81 -38.33
N ALA A 133 -47.34 7.71 -37.51
CA ALA A 133 -48.75 8.13 -37.58
C ALA A 133 -49.08 8.93 -38.87
N ARG A 134 -48.12 9.69 -39.42
CA ARG A 134 -48.30 10.44 -40.68
C ARG A 134 -48.44 9.54 -41.91
N ARG A 135 -47.86 8.34 -41.90
CA ARG A 135 -47.98 7.36 -43.00
C ARG A 135 -49.37 6.70 -43.08
N GLN A 136 -50.11 6.67 -41.97
CA GLN A 136 -51.43 6.06 -41.88
C GLN A 136 -52.55 6.90 -42.53
N GLY A 137 -52.39 8.23 -42.63
CA GLY A 137 -53.37 9.14 -43.24
C GLY A 137 -53.56 8.93 -44.75
N GLY A 138 -52.47 8.70 -45.49
CA GLY A 138 -52.52 8.48 -46.95
C GLY A 138 -53.08 7.11 -47.38
N ALA A 139 -53.33 6.20 -46.43
CA ALA A 139 -53.99 4.92 -46.71
C ALA A 139 -55.52 5.05 -46.77
N VAL A 140 -56.11 6.05 -46.10
CA VAL A 140 -57.57 6.24 -45.99
C VAL A 140 -58.20 6.76 -47.29
N GLU A 141 -57.49 7.60 -48.06
CA GLU A 141 -57.96 8.09 -49.37
C GLU A 141 -58.17 6.96 -50.39
N ARG A 142 -57.33 5.92 -50.37
CA ARG A 142 -57.41 4.77 -51.29
C ARG A 142 -58.60 3.86 -50.98
N THR A 143 -59.05 3.83 -49.73
CA THR A 143 -60.19 3.04 -49.27
C THR A 143 -61.52 3.53 -49.83
N LEU A 144 -61.67 4.84 -50.07
CA LEU A 144 -62.89 5.42 -50.65
C LEU A 144 -63.17 4.95 -52.08
N GLN A 145 -62.12 4.71 -52.87
CA GLN A 145 -62.25 4.20 -54.24
C GLN A 145 -62.68 2.72 -54.25
N SER A 146 -62.14 1.89 -53.34
CA SER A 146 -62.48 0.47 -53.23
C SER A 146 -63.91 0.19 -52.78
N VAL A 147 -64.57 1.13 -52.07
CA VAL A 147 -65.97 0.97 -51.67
C VAL A 147 -66.93 1.03 -52.87
N SER A 148 -66.54 1.73 -53.95
CA SER A 148 -67.34 1.80 -55.18
C SER A 148 -67.35 0.49 -55.97
N ASP A 149 -66.25 -0.28 -55.94
CA ASP A 149 -66.13 -1.57 -56.65
C ASP A 149 -66.79 -2.73 -55.88
N MET A 150 -67.08 -2.50 -54.59
CA MET A 150 -67.68 -3.48 -53.66
C MET A 150 -69.12 -3.85 -54.03
N GLY A 151 -69.91 -2.88 -54.51
CA GLY A 151 -71.33 -3.09 -54.86
C GLY A 151 -71.57 -4.10 -56.00
N GLY A 152 -70.65 -4.20 -56.95
CA GLY A 152 -70.71 -5.20 -58.04
C GLY A 152 -70.31 -6.62 -57.60
N SER A 153 -69.44 -6.72 -56.59
CA SER A 153 -68.89 -8.00 -56.11
C SER A 153 -69.88 -8.79 -55.23
N LEU A 154 -70.78 -8.11 -54.51
CA LEU A 154 -71.74 -8.72 -53.58
C LEU A 154 -72.73 -9.70 -54.25
N GLN A 155 -73.04 -9.54 -55.54
CA GLN A 155 -73.91 -10.49 -56.26
C GLN A 155 -73.24 -11.84 -56.56
N VAL A 156 -71.90 -11.87 -56.70
CA VAL A 156 -71.13 -13.10 -56.95
C VAL A 156 -70.90 -13.89 -55.65
N VAL A 157 -70.85 -13.20 -54.51
CA VAL A 157 -70.64 -13.77 -53.17
C VAL A 157 -71.73 -14.79 -52.80
N GLY A 158 -73.00 -14.53 -53.14
CA GLY A 158 -74.11 -15.43 -52.79
C GLY A 158 -74.00 -16.86 -53.33
N LYS A 159 -73.38 -17.07 -54.50
CA LYS A 159 -73.17 -18.41 -55.08
C LYS A 159 -71.99 -19.16 -54.45
N ARG A 160 -71.00 -18.46 -53.89
CA ARG A 160 -69.80 -19.06 -53.29
C ARG A 160 -70.00 -19.51 -51.84
N VAL A 161 -70.94 -18.89 -51.11
CA VAL A 161 -71.25 -19.24 -49.71
C VAL A 161 -71.67 -20.71 -49.56
N HIS A 162 -72.42 -21.27 -50.52
CA HIS A 162 -72.85 -22.67 -50.46
C HIS A 162 -71.71 -23.69 -50.68
N GLN A 163 -70.65 -23.32 -51.41
CA GLN A 163 -69.48 -24.20 -51.62
C GLN A 163 -68.53 -24.20 -50.41
N LEU A 164 -68.53 -23.14 -49.61
CA LEU A 164 -67.69 -23.01 -48.41
C LEU A 164 -68.15 -23.93 -47.27
N GLU A 165 -69.44 -24.28 -47.23
CA GLU A 165 -70.03 -25.12 -46.17
C GLU A 165 -69.50 -26.56 -46.21
N VAL A 166 -69.43 -27.15 -47.41
CA VAL A 166 -68.88 -28.51 -47.61
C VAL A 166 -67.37 -28.54 -47.31
N PHE A 167 -66.64 -27.50 -47.68
CA PHE A 167 -65.20 -27.39 -47.46
C PHE A 167 -64.82 -27.27 -45.95
N ALA A 168 -65.64 -26.62 -45.14
CA ALA A 168 -65.38 -26.41 -43.72
C ALA A 168 -65.37 -27.74 -42.91
N VAL A 169 -66.25 -28.68 -43.25
CA VAL A 169 -66.36 -29.97 -42.56
C VAL A 169 -65.12 -30.84 -42.80
N ASP A 170 -64.69 -31.00 -44.05
CA ASP A 170 -63.51 -31.82 -44.39
C ASP A 170 -62.21 -31.24 -43.82
N THR A 171 -62.10 -29.91 -43.80
CA THR A 171 -60.91 -29.21 -43.27
C THR A 171 -60.74 -29.42 -41.77
N THR A 172 -61.84 -29.58 -41.01
CA THR A 172 -61.79 -29.79 -39.55
C THR A 172 -61.13 -31.13 -39.19
N GLY A 173 -61.44 -32.20 -39.91
CA GLY A 173 -60.87 -33.52 -39.65
C GLY A 173 -59.35 -33.58 -39.89
N ALA A 174 -58.87 -32.97 -40.97
CA ALA A 174 -57.45 -32.94 -41.30
C ALA A 174 -56.60 -32.12 -40.31
N LEU A 175 -57.16 -31.05 -39.72
CA LEU A 175 -56.46 -30.18 -38.77
C LEU A 175 -56.22 -30.86 -37.40
N LEU A 176 -57.13 -31.72 -36.96
CA LEU A 176 -56.96 -32.48 -35.71
C LEU A 176 -55.81 -33.48 -35.82
N GLU A 177 -55.73 -34.24 -36.91
CA GLU A 177 -54.64 -35.18 -37.16
C GLU A 177 -53.28 -34.48 -37.30
N MET A 178 -53.25 -33.32 -37.96
CA MET A 178 -52.05 -32.50 -38.10
C MET A 178 -51.52 -32.01 -36.73
N THR A 179 -52.42 -31.57 -35.84
CA THR A 179 -52.04 -31.04 -34.53
C THR A 179 -51.41 -32.11 -33.64
N GLU A 180 -51.93 -33.34 -33.68
CA GLU A 180 -51.37 -34.48 -32.94
C GLU A 180 -49.96 -34.85 -33.43
N ARG A 181 -49.75 -34.94 -34.75
CA ARG A 181 -48.44 -35.24 -35.34
C ARG A 181 -47.41 -34.14 -35.06
N LEU A 182 -47.82 -32.87 -35.06
CA LEU A 182 -46.94 -31.75 -34.70
C LEU A 182 -46.49 -31.80 -33.24
N GLY A 183 -47.36 -32.26 -32.33
CA GLY A 183 -46.97 -32.50 -30.92
C GLY A 183 -45.83 -33.53 -30.78
N GLN A 184 -45.85 -34.59 -31.58
CA GLN A 184 -44.77 -35.59 -31.60
C GLN A 184 -43.45 -35.02 -32.15
N VAL A 185 -43.52 -34.15 -33.17
CA VAL A 185 -42.34 -33.47 -33.75
C VAL A 185 -41.70 -32.53 -32.73
N VAL A 186 -42.49 -31.74 -32.00
CA VAL A 186 -41.97 -30.86 -30.93
C VAL A 186 -41.25 -31.66 -29.84
N GLY A 187 -41.81 -32.81 -29.43
CA GLY A 187 -41.18 -33.69 -28.45
C GLY A 187 -39.84 -34.27 -28.91
N ALA A 188 -39.74 -34.71 -30.18
CA ALA A 188 -38.49 -35.21 -30.74
C ALA A 188 -37.41 -34.11 -30.86
N LEU A 189 -37.80 -32.88 -31.19
CA LEU A 189 -36.89 -31.74 -31.31
C LEU A 189 -36.34 -31.28 -29.95
N SER A 190 -37.12 -31.41 -28.88
CA SER A 190 -36.64 -31.19 -27.51
C SER A 190 -35.48 -32.14 -27.17
N GLN A 191 -35.58 -33.43 -27.54
CA GLN A 191 -34.51 -34.41 -27.31
C GLN A 191 -33.22 -34.07 -28.07
N VAL A 192 -33.34 -33.56 -29.30
CA VAL A 192 -32.19 -33.08 -30.09
C VAL A 192 -31.51 -31.89 -29.42
N ASN A 193 -32.30 -30.96 -28.86
CA ASN A 193 -31.77 -29.81 -28.13
C ASN A 193 -31.04 -30.24 -26.85
N ASP A 194 -31.59 -31.19 -26.09
CA ASP A 194 -30.95 -31.72 -24.88
C ASP A 194 -29.63 -32.45 -25.20
N PHE A 195 -29.62 -33.26 -26.25
CA PHE A 195 -28.40 -33.91 -26.75
C PHE A 195 -27.33 -32.90 -27.18
N ALA A 196 -27.74 -31.81 -27.82
CA ALA A 196 -26.84 -30.76 -28.26
C ALA A 196 -26.21 -30.00 -27.07
N ASN A 197 -27.01 -29.69 -26.05
CA ASN A 197 -26.53 -29.05 -24.83
C ASN A 197 -25.55 -29.97 -24.08
N HIS A 198 -25.87 -31.26 -23.96
CA HIS A 198 -25.01 -32.24 -23.31
C HIS A 198 -23.66 -32.41 -24.03
N THR A 199 -23.68 -32.52 -25.36
CA THR A 199 -22.47 -32.65 -26.18
C THR A 199 -21.59 -31.40 -26.09
N THR A 200 -22.21 -30.21 -26.07
CA THR A 200 -21.48 -28.94 -25.91
C THR A 200 -20.77 -28.88 -24.55
N ALA A 201 -21.45 -29.28 -23.47
CA ALA A 201 -20.86 -29.33 -22.14
C ALA A 201 -19.68 -30.33 -22.05
N LEU A 202 -19.81 -31.51 -22.66
CA LEU A 202 -18.72 -32.49 -22.74
C LEU A 202 -17.50 -31.96 -23.50
N MET A 203 -17.71 -31.24 -24.61
CA MET A 203 -16.62 -30.66 -25.41
C MET A 203 -15.94 -29.47 -24.73
N GLN A 204 -16.68 -28.68 -23.93
CA GLN A 204 -16.09 -27.65 -23.06
C GLN A 204 -15.19 -28.29 -22.00
N ALA A 205 -15.68 -29.32 -21.30
CA ALA A 205 -14.87 -30.07 -20.33
C ALA A 205 -13.65 -30.75 -20.97
N MET A 206 -13.78 -31.25 -22.21
CA MET A 206 -12.65 -31.80 -22.96
C MET A 206 -11.62 -30.71 -23.31
N SER A 207 -12.07 -29.53 -23.74
CA SER A 207 -11.19 -28.41 -24.07
C SER A 207 -10.40 -27.92 -22.85
N GLU A 208 -11.05 -27.86 -21.69
CA GLU A 208 -10.41 -27.53 -20.41
C GLU A 208 -9.34 -28.58 -20.04
N ARG A 209 -9.67 -29.88 -20.14
CA ARG A 209 -8.69 -30.96 -19.89
C ARG A 209 -7.51 -30.92 -20.85
N LEU A 210 -7.75 -30.61 -22.13
CA LEU A 210 -6.70 -30.49 -23.14
C LEU A 210 -5.80 -29.27 -22.90
N ALA A 211 -6.37 -28.15 -22.45
CA ALA A 211 -5.61 -26.98 -22.02
C ALA A 211 -4.73 -27.31 -20.82
N ASN A 212 -5.26 -28.06 -19.84
CA ASN A 212 -4.48 -28.54 -18.70
C ASN A 212 -3.35 -29.48 -19.13
N ILE A 213 -3.59 -30.41 -20.07
CA ILE A 213 -2.55 -31.29 -20.62
C ILE A 213 -1.46 -30.49 -21.33
N ALA A 214 -1.82 -29.46 -22.10
CA ALA A 214 -0.85 -28.60 -22.77
C ALA A 214 0.01 -27.83 -21.75
N SER A 215 -0.62 -27.23 -20.73
CA SER A 215 0.06 -26.51 -19.65
C SER A 215 0.98 -27.42 -18.82
N SER A 216 0.51 -28.61 -18.42
CA SER A 216 1.35 -29.61 -17.74
C SER A 216 2.49 -30.10 -18.63
N GLY A 217 2.29 -30.12 -19.95
CA GLY A 217 3.34 -30.38 -20.92
C GLY A 217 4.45 -29.34 -20.83
N ASP A 218 4.12 -28.04 -20.91
CA ASP A 218 5.11 -26.96 -20.81
C ASP A 218 5.87 -26.98 -19.48
N GLU A 219 5.21 -27.30 -18.37
CA GLU A 219 5.85 -27.49 -17.06
C GLU A 219 6.84 -28.66 -17.05
N LEU A 220 6.46 -29.81 -17.60
CA LEU A 220 7.34 -30.98 -17.70
C LEU A 220 8.53 -30.75 -18.64
N ALA A 221 8.34 -29.99 -19.73
CA ALA A 221 9.43 -29.59 -20.62
C ALA A 221 10.43 -28.67 -19.91
N ARG A 222 9.93 -27.69 -19.14
CA ARG A 222 10.76 -26.80 -18.33
C ARG A 222 11.53 -27.59 -17.27
N PHE A 223 10.85 -28.48 -16.54
CA PHE A 223 11.48 -29.36 -15.55
C PHE A 223 12.58 -30.24 -16.15
N ALA A 224 12.37 -30.78 -17.36
CA ALA A 224 13.39 -31.55 -18.06
C ALA A 224 14.62 -30.69 -18.41
N SER A 225 14.42 -29.44 -18.84
CA SER A 225 15.51 -28.49 -19.10
C SER A 225 16.27 -28.11 -17.82
N GLU A 226 15.55 -27.78 -16.75
CA GLU A 226 16.13 -27.44 -15.45
C GLU A 226 16.95 -28.60 -14.87
N ALA A 227 16.50 -29.84 -15.07
CA ALA A 227 17.25 -31.03 -14.67
C ALA A 227 18.56 -31.20 -15.46
N GLU A 228 18.61 -30.82 -16.74
CA GLU A 228 19.85 -30.81 -17.52
C GLU A 228 20.82 -29.73 -17.01
N ASP A 229 20.32 -28.51 -16.75
CA ASP A 229 21.12 -27.40 -16.21
C ASP A 229 21.65 -27.71 -14.79
N PHE A 230 20.83 -28.34 -13.95
CA PHE A 230 21.23 -28.78 -12.62
C PHE A 230 22.37 -29.80 -12.67
N VAL A 231 22.32 -30.76 -13.59
CA VAL A 231 23.41 -31.73 -13.77
C VAL A 231 24.69 -31.03 -14.24
N ALA A 232 24.60 -30.05 -15.14
CA ALA A 232 25.77 -29.26 -15.56
C ALA A 232 26.40 -28.47 -14.40
N LEU A 233 25.59 -27.93 -13.49
CA LEU A 233 26.08 -27.31 -12.25
C LEU A 233 26.77 -28.31 -11.33
N VAL A 234 26.19 -29.50 -11.16
CA VAL A 234 26.76 -30.59 -10.37
C VAL A 234 28.10 -31.06 -10.95
N GLU A 235 28.23 -31.16 -12.28
CA GLU A 235 29.50 -31.48 -12.95
C GLU A 235 30.60 -30.45 -12.63
N GLY A 236 30.27 -29.15 -12.66
CA GLY A 236 31.21 -28.09 -12.24
C GLY A 236 31.61 -28.18 -10.76
N GLY A 237 30.67 -28.60 -9.91
CA GLY A 237 30.92 -28.89 -8.50
C GLY A 237 31.83 -30.10 -8.29
N ILE A 238 31.61 -31.18 -9.05
CA ILE A 238 32.44 -32.38 -9.04
C ILE A 238 33.88 -32.06 -9.43
N ASP A 239 34.09 -31.25 -10.47
CA ASP A 239 35.44 -30.86 -10.88
C ASP A 239 36.15 -30.03 -9.79
N SER A 240 35.41 -29.15 -9.12
CA SER A 240 35.91 -28.39 -7.97
C SER A 240 36.31 -29.29 -6.80
N VAL A 241 35.52 -30.31 -6.48
CA VAL A 241 35.84 -31.30 -5.43
C VAL A 241 37.07 -32.12 -5.82
N ARG A 242 37.17 -32.54 -7.09
CA ARG A 242 38.32 -33.27 -7.62
C ARG A 242 39.61 -32.46 -7.51
N ARG A 243 39.59 -31.18 -7.89
CA ARG A 243 40.74 -30.28 -7.74
C ARG A 243 41.16 -30.14 -6.27
N ARG A 244 40.21 -29.93 -5.36
CA ARG A 244 40.48 -29.84 -3.90
C ARG A 244 41.02 -31.14 -3.32
N ALA A 245 40.53 -32.29 -3.79
CA ALA A 245 41.02 -33.60 -3.40
C ALA A 245 42.48 -33.78 -3.85
N SER A 246 42.82 -33.36 -5.08
CA SER A 246 44.19 -33.34 -5.58
C SER A 246 45.10 -32.40 -4.78
N GLU A 247 44.65 -31.19 -4.44
CA GLU A 247 45.40 -30.25 -3.60
C GLU A 247 45.63 -30.80 -2.18
N THR A 248 44.61 -31.42 -1.60
CA THR A 248 44.70 -32.07 -0.28
C THR A 248 45.70 -33.23 -0.30
N ASN A 249 45.73 -34.01 -1.40
CA ASN A 249 46.70 -35.07 -1.61
C ASN A 249 48.15 -34.52 -1.65
N GLN A 250 48.36 -33.41 -2.36
CA GLN A 250 49.68 -32.76 -2.44
C GLN A 250 50.12 -32.20 -1.08
N LEU A 251 49.22 -31.58 -0.34
CA LEU A 251 49.50 -31.09 1.01
C LEU A 251 49.81 -32.23 1.98
N ALA A 252 49.07 -33.34 1.92
CA ALA A 252 49.33 -34.53 2.71
C ALA A 252 50.72 -35.12 2.41
N LEU A 253 51.15 -35.14 1.14
CA LEU A 253 52.52 -35.53 0.78
C LEU A 253 53.57 -34.60 1.40
N ALA A 254 53.35 -33.28 1.36
CA ALA A 254 54.27 -32.30 1.92
C ALA A 254 54.37 -32.37 3.45
N VAL A 255 53.23 -32.59 4.13
CA VAL A 255 53.17 -32.79 5.60
C VAL A 255 53.90 -34.07 5.98
N THR A 256 53.70 -35.17 5.25
CA THR A 256 54.40 -36.44 5.48
C THR A 256 55.92 -36.25 5.37
N ALA A 257 56.39 -35.66 4.28
CA ALA A 257 57.83 -35.41 4.07
C ALA A 257 58.43 -34.44 5.10
N THR A 258 57.64 -33.55 5.69
CA THR A 258 58.09 -32.62 6.73
C THR A 258 58.12 -33.30 8.10
N ALA A 259 57.13 -34.15 8.40
CA ALA A 259 57.11 -34.95 9.62
C ALA A 259 58.30 -35.93 9.66
N GLU A 260 58.60 -36.61 8.55
CA GLU A 260 59.77 -37.50 8.44
C GLU A 260 61.09 -36.76 8.68
N ARG A 261 61.27 -35.56 8.10
CA ARG A 261 62.45 -34.72 8.37
C ARG A 261 62.52 -34.26 9.82
N GLY A 262 61.38 -33.90 10.40
CA GLY A 262 61.26 -33.53 11.81
C GLY A 262 61.66 -34.67 12.75
N GLU A 263 61.26 -35.90 12.43
CA GLU A 263 61.55 -37.09 13.23
C GLU A 263 63.06 -37.33 13.30
N VAL A 264 63.76 -37.22 12.17
CA VAL A 264 65.22 -37.33 12.12
C VAL A 264 65.90 -36.24 12.96
N LEU A 265 65.47 -34.97 12.83
CA LEU A 265 66.06 -33.85 13.57
C LEU A 265 65.86 -33.95 15.09
N VAL A 266 64.66 -34.37 15.51
CA VAL A 266 64.34 -34.58 16.93
C VAL A 266 65.14 -35.77 17.46
N ALA A 267 65.21 -36.88 16.72
CA ALA A 267 66.01 -38.04 17.12
C ALA A 267 67.50 -37.69 17.30
N ASP A 268 68.07 -36.88 16.42
CA ASP A 268 69.45 -36.41 16.56
C ASP A 268 69.64 -35.44 17.73
N SER A 269 68.64 -34.60 18.02
CA SER A 269 68.65 -33.71 19.19
C SER A 269 68.58 -34.50 20.50
N VAL A 270 67.74 -35.53 20.57
CA VAL A 270 67.65 -36.46 21.72
C VAL A 270 68.99 -37.17 21.94
N LYS A 271 69.61 -37.70 20.88
CA LYS A 271 70.97 -38.27 20.96
C LYS A 271 72.00 -37.25 21.46
N GLY A 272 71.88 -35.99 21.04
CA GLY A 272 72.70 -34.89 21.53
C GLY A 272 72.54 -34.66 23.04
N MET A 273 71.31 -34.66 23.53
CA MET A 273 71.02 -34.47 24.97
C MET A 273 71.52 -35.62 25.84
N TYR A 274 71.48 -36.86 25.35
CA TYR A 274 72.13 -37.98 26.05
C TYR A 274 73.65 -37.77 26.20
N ARG A 275 74.32 -37.21 25.18
CA ARG A 275 75.76 -36.89 25.29
C ARG A 275 76.02 -35.76 26.28
N VAL A 276 75.14 -34.76 26.34
CA VAL A 276 75.21 -33.67 27.32
C VAL A 276 75.02 -34.24 28.73
N GLU A 277 73.99 -35.04 28.95
CA GLU A 277 73.73 -35.72 30.22
C GLU A 277 74.95 -36.52 30.69
N GLU A 278 75.56 -37.32 29.79
CA GLU A 278 76.75 -38.10 30.12
C GLU A 278 77.96 -37.21 30.48
N THR A 279 78.16 -36.11 29.75
CA THR A 279 79.26 -35.17 29.98
C THR A 279 79.09 -34.43 31.31
N VAL A 280 77.87 -33.99 31.62
CA VAL A 280 77.52 -33.34 32.89
C VAL A 280 77.69 -34.32 34.06
N ARG A 281 77.31 -35.59 33.89
CA ARG A 281 77.55 -36.65 34.89
C ARG A 281 79.04 -36.81 35.19
N LYS A 282 79.90 -36.86 34.17
CA LYS A 282 81.37 -36.95 34.34
C LYS A 282 81.93 -35.70 35.03
N ALA A 283 81.41 -34.52 34.70
CA ALA A 283 81.81 -33.26 35.35
C ALA A 283 81.43 -33.24 36.84
N ALA A 284 80.25 -33.75 37.21
CA ALA A 284 79.81 -33.87 38.60
C ALA A 284 80.75 -34.74 39.44
N GLU A 285 81.19 -35.88 38.89
CA GLU A 285 82.11 -36.82 39.53
C GLU A 285 83.49 -36.18 39.78
N LEU A 286 84.01 -35.44 38.81
CA LEU A 286 85.26 -34.67 38.95
C LEU A 286 85.15 -33.57 40.00
N MET A 287 84.06 -32.81 40.01
CA MET A 287 83.83 -31.75 41.00
C MET A 287 83.68 -32.31 42.42
N GLY A 288 82.99 -33.45 42.59
CA GLY A 288 82.92 -34.15 43.87
C GLY A 288 84.30 -34.57 44.38
N THR A 289 85.15 -35.08 43.49
CA THR A 289 86.54 -35.44 43.81
C THR A 289 87.37 -34.21 44.22
N LEU A 290 87.23 -33.10 43.50
CA LEU A 290 87.91 -31.84 43.82
C LEU A 290 87.46 -31.29 45.18
N GLY A 291 86.16 -31.34 45.48
CA GLY A 291 85.61 -30.93 46.77
C GLY A 291 86.18 -31.73 47.94
N ALA A 292 86.29 -33.06 47.79
CA ALA A 292 86.90 -33.93 48.80
C ALA A 292 88.39 -33.59 49.04
N ARG A 293 89.16 -33.34 47.98
CA ARG A 293 90.57 -32.94 48.08
C ARG A 293 90.75 -31.57 48.73
N SER A 294 89.90 -30.59 48.39
CA SER A 294 89.94 -29.27 49.04
C SER A 294 89.63 -29.34 50.53
N ALA A 295 88.70 -30.20 50.95
CA ALA A 295 88.41 -30.43 52.37
C ALA A 295 89.59 -31.07 53.13
N GLU A 296 90.33 -31.96 52.47
CA GLU A 296 91.56 -32.55 53.02
C GLU A 296 92.66 -31.50 53.20
N ILE A 297 92.88 -30.64 52.21
CA ILE A 297 93.83 -29.52 52.31
C ILE A 297 93.44 -28.58 53.47
N GLY A 298 92.15 -28.28 53.63
CA GLY A 298 91.65 -27.47 54.76
C GLY A 298 92.05 -28.04 56.12
N ARG A 299 91.85 -29.35 56.34
CA ARG A 299 92.28 -30.02 57.58
C ARG A 299 93.79 -29.94 57.81
N ILE A 300 94.59 -30.06 56.74
CA ILE A 300 96.05 -29.91 56.85
C ILE A 300 96.41 -28.49 57.28
N VAL A 301 95.77 -27.47 56.69
CA VAL A 301 96.00 -26.06 57.03
C VAL A 301 95.63 -25.77 58.49
N ASP A 302 94.52 -26.34 58.99
CA ASP A 302 94.11 -26.22 60.40
C ASP A 302 95.15 -26.80 61.36
N VAL A 303 95.71 -27.98 61.04
CA VAL A 303 96.78 -28.60 61.84
C VAL A 303 98.05 -27.76 61.82
N ILE A 304 98.44 -27.19 60.67
CA ILE A 304 99.62 -26.30 60.59
C ILE A 304 99.40 -25.03 61.41
N GLN A 305 98.19 -24.46 61.37
CA GLN A 305 97.80 -23.31 62.19
C GLN A 305 97.91 -23.63 63.69
N GLU A 306 97.40 -24.79 64.12
CA GLU A 306 97.51 -25.23 65.51
C GLU A 306 98.97 -25.42 65.96
N ILE A 307 99.79 -26.05 65.12
CA ILE A 307 101.23 -26.21 65.38
C ILE A 307 101.92 -24.85 65.46
N ALA A 308 101.60 -23.91 64.57
CA ALA A 308 102.18 -22.56 64.58
C ALA A 308 101.80 -21.81 65.86
N ASP A 309 100.53 -21.90 66.31
CA ASP A 309 100.07 -21.25 67.54
C ASP A 309 100.70 -21.88 68.81
N GLN A 310 100.83 -23.21 68.86
CA GLN A 310 101.57 -23.91 69.92
C GLN A 310 103.06 -23.53 69.93
N THR A 311 103.68 -23.45 68.75
CA THR A 311 105.09 -23.07 68.58
C THR A 311 105.31 -21.63 69.04
N ASN A 312 104.37 -20.73 68.76
CA ASN A 312 104.38 -19.34 69.23
C ASN A 312 104.33 -19.24 70.77
N LEU A 313 103.47 -20.05 71.42
CA LEU A 313 103.37 -20.13 72.88
C LEU A 313 104.62 -20.72 73.53
N LEU A 314 105.17 -21.79 72.97
CA LEU A 314 106.43 -22.39 73.42
C LEU A 314 107.60 -21.42 73.27
N ALA A 315 107.66 -20.71 72.14
CA ALA A 315 108.66 -19.67 71.89
C ALA A 315 108.53 -18.49 72.86
N LEU A 316 107.30 -18.09 73.22
CA LEU A 316 107.05 -17.06 74.23
C LEU A 316 107.52 -17.51 75.63
N ASN A 317 107.17 -18.73 76.04
CA ASN A 317 107.63 -19.30 77.31
C ASN A 317 109.15 -19.43 77.36
N ALA A 318 109.78 -19.85 76.26
CA ALA A 318 111.23 -19.92 76.13
C ALA A 318 111.89 -18.54 76.18
N ALA A 319 111.29 -17.52 75.55
CA ALA A 319 111.77 -16.13 75.63
C ALA A 319 111.67 -15.55 77.06
N ILE A 320 110.60 -15.87 77.80
CA ILE A 320 110.42 -15.48 79.21
C ILE A 320 111.48 -16.14 80.11
N ILE A 321 111.69 -17.46 79.97
CA ILE A 321 112.72 -18.19 80.74
C ILE A 321 114.13 -17.66 80.39
N ALA A 322 114.40 -17.40 79.10
CA ALA A 322 115.66 -16.82 78.66
C ALA A 322 115.89 -15.42 79.25
N ALA A 323 114.86 -14.60 79.39
CA ALA A 323 114.93 -13.31 80.06
C ALA A 323 115.18 -13.44 81.58
N GLN A 324 114.58 -14.45 82.23
CA GLN A 324 114.80 -14.75 83.65
C GLN A 324 116.21 -15.24 83.97
N ALA A 325 116.86 -15.96 83.05
CA ALA A 325 118.23 -16.48 83.23
C ALA A 325 119.34 -15.42 83.11
N GLY A 326 119.00 -14.15 82.84
CA GLY A 326 119.96 -13.04 82.79
C GLY A 326 121.03 -13.21 81.70
N GLU A 327 122.28 -12.85 82.00
CA GLU A 327 123.40 -12.82 81.03
C GLU A 327 123.68 -14.18 80.35
N HIS A 328 123.34 -15.31 80.99
CA HIS A 328 123.50 -16.65 80.40
C HIS A 328 122.37 -17.05 79.44
N GLY A 329 121.20 -16.38 79.52
CA GLY A 329 120.02 -16.67 78.69
C GLY A 329 119.95 -15.89 77.37
N ARG A 330 120.81 -14.88 77.18
CA ARG A 330 120.79 -13.96 76.02
C ARG A 330 120.79 -14.65 74.65
N PRO A 331 121.63 -15.67 74.37
CA PRO A 331 121.62 -16.39 73.09
C PRO A 331 120.30 -17.14 72.84
N PHE A 332 119.72 -17.73 73.89
CA PHE A 332 118.45 -18.46 73.81
C PHE A 332 117.26 -17.51 73.57
N GLY A 333 117.29 -16.30 74.12
CA GLY A 333 116.25 -15.29 73.89
C GLY A 333 116.16 -14.83 72.43
N VAL A 334 117.30 -14.74 71.72
CA VAL A 334 117.31 -14.41 70.29
C VAL A 334 116.68 -15.52 69.46
N VAL A 335 117.02 -16.79 69.72
CA VAL A 335 116.44 -17.95 69.03
C VAL A 335 114.94 -18.05 69.30
N ALA A 336 114.51 -17.85 70.54
CA ALA A 336 113.10 -17.87 70.91
C ALA A 336 112.29 -16.78 70.17
N ASN A 337 112.83 -15.56 70.05
CA ASN A 337 112.19 -14.49 69.28
C ASN A 337 112.11 -14.79 67.78
N GLU A 338 113.14 -15.44 67.20
CA GLU A 338 113.12 -15.83 65.78
C GLU A 338 112.08 -16.93 65.50
N ILE A 339 112.00 -17.94 66.38
CA ILE A 339 110.95 -18.98 66.32
C ILE A 339 109.57 -18.36 66.47
N ARG A 340 109.41 -17.37 67.35
CA ARG A 340 108.15 -16.63 67.52
C ARG A 340 107.75 -15.89 66.24
N ASN A 341 108.66 -15.14 65.64
CA ASN A 341 108.41 -14.44 64.37
C ASN A 341 108.07 -15.41 63.23
N LEU A 342 108.76 -16.56 63.17
CA LEU A 342 108.47 -17.60 62.18
C LEU A 342 107.08 -18.21 62.40
N ALA A 343 106.70 -18.49 63.64
CA ALA A 343 105.39 -18.99 64.02
C ALA A 343 104.29 -17.96 63.68
N GLU A 344 104.47 -16.67 64.01
CA GLU A 344 103.53 -15.59 63.64
C GLU A 344 103.37 -15.46 62.11
N ARG A 345 104.46 -15.55 61.34
CA ARG A 345 104.41 -15.56 59.86
C ARG A 345 103.72 -16.79 59.30
N THR A 346 103.94 -17.96 59.92
CA THR A 346 103.31 -19.23 59.55
C THR A 346 101.82 -19.12 59.78
N THR A 347 101.38 -18.71 60.98
CA THR A 347 99.99 -18.44 61.35
C THR A 347 99.30 -17.46 60.38
N ARG A 348 99.97 -16.38 59.96
CA ARG A 348 99.39 -15.46 58.97
C ARG A 348 99.19 -16.15 57.61
N SER A 349 100.20 -16.87 57.14
CA SER A 349 100.16 -17.55 55.84
C SER A 349 99.13 -18.69 55.81
N THR A 350 99.00 -19.46 56.90
CA THR A 350 97.99 -20.51 57.03
C THR A 350 96.58 -19.96 57.09
N ARG A 351 96.34 -18.79 57.72
CA ARG A 351 95.04 -18.13 57.64
C ARG A 351 94.68 -17.68 56.22
N GLU A 352 95.64 -17.11 55.49
CA GLU A 352 95.43 -16.71 54.09
C GLU A 352 95.14 -17.94 53.20
N ILE A 353 95.89 -19.02 53.37
CA ILE A 353 95.65 -20.29 52.66
C ILE A 353 94.29 -20.89 53.07
N GLY A 354 93.94 -20.85 54.35
CA GLY A 354 92.65 -21.32 54.87
C GLY A 354 91.48 -20.56 54.24
N ALA A 355 91.59 -19.23 54.12
CA ALA A 355 90.59 -18.40 53.44
C ALA A 355 90.48 -18.75 51.94
N MET A 356 91.60 -18.96 51.24
CA MET A 356 91.59 -19.39 49.82
C MET A 356 90.97 -20.78 49.64
N VAL A 357 91.32 -21.75 50.50
CA VAL A 357 90.78 -23.11 50.45
C VAL A 357 89.28 -23.12 50.77
N SER A 358 88.82 -22.31 51.73
CA SER A 358 87.40 -22.10 51.99
C SER A 358 86.69 -21.52 50.77
N GLY A 359 87.25 -20.48 50.14
CA GLY A 359 86.69 -19.89 48.92
C GLY A 359 86.60 -20.89 47.75
N ILE A 360 87.61 -21.74 47.56
CA ILE A 360 87.59 -22.83 46.57
C ILE A 360 86.50 -23.84 46.90
N ARG A 361 86.35 -24.22 48.18
CA ARG A 361 85.31 -25.16 48.61
C ARG A 361 83.91 -24.63 48.32
N ASP A 362 83.66 -23.36 48.63
CA ASP A 362 82.36 -22.71 48.41
C ASP A 362 82.07 -22.59 46.89
N ALA A 363 83.09 -22.28 46.08
CA ALA A 363 82.98 -22.28 44.63
C ALA A 363 82.68 -23.68 44.06
N VAL A 364 83.30 -24.74 44.58
CA VAL A 364 83.03 -26.13 44.18
C VAL A 364 81.61 -26.56 44.55
N LEU A 365 81.12 -26.21 45.74
CA LEU A 365 79.73 -26.50 46.15
C LEU A 365 78.71 -25.83 45.21
N THR A 366 78.99 -24.57 44.84
CA THR A 366 78.17 -23.84 43.87
C THR A 366 78.22 -24.52 42.49
N ALA A 367 79.41 -24.93 42.02
CA ALA A 367 79.58 -25.63 40.76
C ALA A 367 78.85 -27.00 40.73
N VAL A 368 78.90 -27.77 41.81
CA VAL A 368 78.18 -29.05 41.93
C VAL A 368 76.67 -28.85 41.82
N THR A 369 76.15 -27.79 42.44
CA THR A 369 74.71 -27.45 42.37
C THR A 369 74.31 -27.13 40.93
N LEU A 370 75.06 -26.26 40.25
CA LEU A 370 74.80 -25.91 38.85
C LEU A 370 74.91 -27.12 37.89
N VAL A 371 75.84 -28.04 38.15
CA VAL A 371 75.99 -29.27 37.36
C VAL A 371 74.80 -30.22 37.59
N HIS A 372 74.27 -30.30 38.83
CA HIS A 372 73.07 -31.09 39.10
C HIS A 372 71.84 -30.52 38.38
N GLU A 373 71.65 -29.20 38.44
CA GLU A 373 70.59 -28.49 37.71
C GLU A 373 70.73 -28.71 36.19
N GLY A 374 71.95 -28.62 35.64
CA GLY A 374 72.22 -28.91 34.24
C GLY A 374 71.89 -30.34 33.82
N ARG A 375 72.08 -31.32 34.72
CA ARG A 375 71.72 -32.72 34.47
C ARG A 375 70.21 -32.92 34.42
N GLU A 376 69.48 -32.31 35.36
CA GLU A 376 68.01 -32.37 35.36
C GLU A 376 67.42 -31.69 34.12
N GLN A 377 67.99 -30.56 33.70
CA GLN A 377 67.61 -29.89 32.45
C GLN A 377 67.85 -30.77 31.21
N ALA A 378 68.99 -31.45 31.12
CA ALA A 378 69.29 -32.38 30.03
C ALA A 378 68.30 -33.56 30.00
N THR A 379 67.99 -34.14 31.17
CA THR A 379 67.02 -35.24 31.32
C THR A 379 65.62 -34.80 30.87
N THR A 380 65.21 -33.60 31.26
CA THR A 380 63.94 -33.00 30.81
C THR A 380 63.93 -32.76 29.30
N GLY A 381 65.07 -32.35 28.73
CA GLY A 381 65.26 -32.19 27.29
C GLY A 381 65.07 -33.49 26.50
N VAL A 382 65.60 -34.61 27.00
CA VAL A 382 65.37 -35.95 26.42
C VAL A 382 63.88 -36.30 26.41
N ALA A 383 63.20 -36.17 27.56
CA ALA A 383 61.77 -36.47 27.67
C ALA A 383 60.86 -35.57 26.81
N LEU A 384 61.26 -34.32 26.57
CA LEU A 384 60.59 -33.42 25.63
C LEU A 384 60.79 -33.87 24.18
N GLY A 385 62.00 -34.31 23.83
CA GLY A 385 62.31 -34.82 22.50
C GLY A 385 61.56 -36.12 22.17
N ASP A 386 61.45 -37.05 23.12
CA ASP A 386 60.68 -38.29 22.91
C ASP A 386 59.19 -37.99 22.64
N ARG A 387 58.58 -37.09 23.41
CA ARG A 387 57.19 -36.64 23.18
C ARG A 387 57.02 -35.94 21.83
N ALA A 388 58.01 -35.15 21.40
CA ALA A 388 57.98 -34.54 20.08
C ALA A 388 58.06 -35.59 18.95
N SER A 389 58.83 -36.67 19.15
CA SER A 389 58.91 -37.80 18.22
C SER A 389 57.58 -38.55 18.11
N GLU A 390 56.92 -38.84 19.24
CA GLU A 390 55.59 -39.47 19.27
C GLU A 390 54.54 -38.64 18.50
N ALA A 391 54.54 -37.32 18.70
CA ALA A 391 53.62 -36.42 17.99
C ALA A 391 53.85 -36.44 16.46
N LEU A 392 55.11 -36.56 16.00
CA LEU A 392 55.43 -36.65 14.57
C LEU A 392 54.96 -37.98 13.96
N VAL A 393 55.04 -39.08 14.70
CA VAL A 393 54.49 -40.39 14.30
C VAL A 393 52.95 -40.32 14.20
N GLU A 394 52.29 -39.62 15.11
CA GLU A 394 50.84 -39.40 15.07
C GLU A 394 50.44 -38.59 13.82
N ILE A 395 51.17 -37.51 13.50
CA ILE A 395 50.95 -36.70 12.28
C ILE A 395 51.02 -37.58 11.02
N ARG A 396 51.99 -38.48 10.92
CA ARG A 396 52.10 -39.40 9.78
C ARG A 396 50.89 -40.35 9.68
N THR A 397 50.44 -40.88 10.81
CA THR A 397 49.27 -41.77 10.89
C THR A 397 47.99 -41.05 10.46
N ILE A 398 47.79 -39.81 10.91
CA ILE A 398 46.68 -38.96 10.48
C ILE A 398 46.74 -38.72 8.96
N THR A 399 47.94 -38.45 8.43
CA THR A 399 48.12 -38.17 7.01
C THR A 399 47.84 -39.39 6.12
N GLN A 400 48.14 -40.61 6.59
CA GLN A 400 47.72 -41.85 5.92
C GLN A 400 46.20 -42.02 5.84
N ARG A 401 45.48 -41.67 6.90
CA ARG A 401 44.01 -41.66 6.88
C ARG A 401 43.48 -40.62 5.90
N THR A 402 44.14 -39.46 5.79
CA THR A 402 43.80 -38.43 4.80
C THR A 402 43.93 -38.95 3.37
N PHE A 403 44.98 -39.72 3.04
CA PHE A 403 45.12 -40.32 1.71
C PHE A 403 43.95 -41.25 1.36
N SER A 404 43.55 -42.12 2.31
CA SER A 404 42.41 -43.03 2.10
C SER A 404 41.08 -42.27 1.91
N ALA A 405 40.89 -41.17 2.65
CA ALA A 405 39.69 -40.33 2.51
C ALA A 405 39.64 -39.60 1.16
N VAL A 406 40.78 -39.13 0.65
CA VAL A 406 40.90 -38.51 -0.67
C VAL A 406 40.55 -39.51 -1.77
N GLU A 407 41.04 -40.75 -1.70
CA GLU A 407 40.74 -41.81 -2.67
C GLU A 407 39.25 -42.18 -2.69
N ALA A 408 38.62 -42.27 -1.52
CA ALA A 408 37.17 -42.49 -1.40
C ALA A 408 36.37 -41.34 -2.03
N THR A 409 36.83 -40.09 -1.85
CA THR A 409 36.20 -38.90 -2.43
C THR A 409 36.28 -38.92 -3.96
N VAL A 410 37.44 -39.30 -4.53
CA VAL A 410 37.60 -39.44 -5.98
C VAL A 410 36.67 -40.52 -6.54
N THR A 411 36.56 -41.66 -5.87
CA THR A 411 35.65 -42.74 -6.28
C THR A 411 34.18 -42.31 -6.26
N GLU A 412 33.76 -41.60 -5.22
CA GLU A 412 32.38 -41.10 -5.12
C GLU A 412 32.06 -40.04 -6.19
N THR A 413 33.01 -39.15 -6.51
CA THR A 413 32.82 -38.17 -7.58
C THR A 413 32.62 -38.82 -8.96
N GLN A 414 33.33 -39.91 -9.26
CA GLN A 414 33.11 -40.69 -10.51
C GLN A 414 31.72 -41.34 -10.55
N ARG A 415 31.24 -41.82 -9.40
CA ARG A 415 29.90 -42.40 -9.27
C ARG A 415 28.81 -41.36 -9.55
N LEU A 416 28.98 -40.14 -9.04
CA LEU A 416 28.06 -39.02 -9.24
C LEU A 416 28.01 -38.58 -10.72
N GLU A 417 29.14 -38.54 -11.43
CA GLU A 417 29.15 -38.25 -12.87
C GLU A 417 28.34 -39.27 -13.68
N ALA A 418 28.50 -40.56 -13.41
CA ALA A 418 27.74 -41.61 -14.08
C ALA A 418 26.22 -41.51 -13.80
N GLN A 419 25.84 -41.11 -12.58
CA GLN A 419 24.44 -40.84 -12.24
C GLN A 419 23.91 -39.61 -12.97
N GLY A 420 24.69 -38.52 -13.06
CA GLY A 420 24.33 -37.31 -13.81
C GLY A 420 24.01 -37.60 -15.28
N ALA A 421 24.86 -38.37 -15.96
CA ALA A 421 24.63 -38.77 -17.35
C ALA A 421 23.31 -39.54 -17.54
N THR A 422 22.93 -40.36 -16.55
CA THR A 422 21.66 -41.11 -16.59
C THR A 422 20.45 -40.19 -16.43
N VAL A 423 20.56 -39.15 -15.59
CA VAL A 423 19.52 -38.13 -15.39
C VAL A 423 19.29 -37.33 -16.66
N VAL A 424 20.36 -36.87 -17.33
CA VAL A 424 20.26 -36.13 -18.61
C VAL A 424 19.54 -36.96 -19.67
N GLU A 425 19.86 -38.25 -19.82
CA GLU A 425 19.18 -39.10 -20.79
C GLU A 425 17.69 -39.35 -20.44
N ALA A 426 17.36 -39.41 -19.14
CA ALA A 426 15.98 -39.49 -18.68
C ALA A 426 15.21 -38.19 -19.00
N SER A 427 15.80 -37.02 -18.73
CA SER A 427 15.22 -35.71 -19.04
C SER A 427 14.93 -35.54 -20.53
N ARG A 428 15.88 -35.89 -21.41
CA ARG A 428 15.67 -35.88 -22.87
C ARG A 428 14.54 -36.81 -23.33
N ARG A 429 14.30 -37.90 -22.61
CA ARG A 429 13.21 -38.83 -22.90
C ARG A 429 11.85 -38.29 -22.45
N VAL A 430 11.82 -37.57 -21.32
CA VAL A 430 10.62 -36.86 -20.85
C VAL A 430 10.27 -35.73 -21.81
N ALA A 431 11.24 -34.88 -22.18
CA ALA A 431 11.03 -33.77 -23.11
C ALA A 431 10.40 -34.21 -24.44
N ARG A 432 10.93 -35.28 -25.06
CA ARG A 432 10.36 -35.84 -26.30
C ARG A 432 8.93 -36.36 -26.14
N ARG A 433 8.63 -37.03 -25.01
CA ARG A 433 7.27 -37.55 -24.75
C ARG A 433 6.26 -36.43 -24.49
N VAL A 434 6.70 -35.36 -23.84
CA VAL A 434 5.90 -34.17 -23.62
C VAL A 434 5.51 -33.53 -24.95
N GLU A 435 6.46 -33.37 -25.87
CA GLU A 435 6.20 -32.85 -27.23
C GLU A 435 5.16 -33.67 -28.00
N ASP A 436 5.20 -35.00 -27.87
CA ASP A 436 4.21 -35.88 -28.49
C ASP A 436 2.81 -35.72 -27.84
N VAL A 437 2.74 -35.63 -26.51
CA VAL A 437 1.48 -35.46 -25.77
C VAL A 437 0.83 -34.09 -26.05
N THR A 438 1.61 -33.01 -26.07
CA THR A 438 1.09 -31.67 -26.36
C THR A 438 0.58 -31.57 -27.80
N ARG A 439 1.28 -32.17 -28.76
CA ARG A 439 0.82 -32.28 -30.16
C ARG A 439 -0.52 -33.01 -30.27
N MET A 440 -0.66 -34.18 -29.63
CA MET A 440 -1.92 -34.93 -29.60
C MET A 440 -3.05 -34.12 -28.95
N ALA A 441 -2.75 -33.34 -27.91
CA ALA A 441 -3.74 -32.50 -27.24
C ALA A 441 -4.26 -31.37 -28.15
N ILE A 442 -3.37 -30.74 -28.93
CA ILE A 442 -3.73 -29.73 -29.93
C ILE A 442 -4.65 -30.32 -31.00
N GLU A 443 -4.33 -31.50 -31.52
CA GLU A 443 -5.16 -32.21 -32.51
C GLU A 443 -6.57 -32.53 -31.95
N GLN A 444 -6.65 -33.06 -30.73
CA GLN A 444 -7.94 -33.32 -30.08
C GLN A 444 -8.76 -32.05 -29.82
N SER A 445 -8.11 -30.91 -29.56
CA SER A 445 -8.81 -29.61 -29.40
C SER A 445 -9.46 -29.18 -30.72
N GLY A 446 -8.79 -29.42 -31.85
CA GLY A 446 -9.36 -29.19 -33.18
C GLY A 446 -10.64 -30.01 -33.42
N HIS A 447 -10.62 -31.30 -33.06
CA HIS A 447 -11.79 -32.17 -33.16
C HIS A 447 -12.95 -31.73 -32.25
N ALA A 448 -12.65 -31.30 -31.01
CA ALA A 448 -13.68 -30.83 -30.08
C ALA A 448 -14.40 -29.57 -30.61
N ARG A 449 -13.67 -28.63 -31.20
CA ARG A 449 -14.26 -27.40 -31.79
C ARG A 449 -15.18 -27.72 -32.97
N GLU A 450 -14.78 -28.64 -33.83
CA GLU A 450 -15.62 -29.06 -34.97
C GLU A 450 -16.91 -29.75 -34.50
N LEU A 451 -16.84 -30.58 -33.45
CA LEU A 451 -18.02 -31.19 -32.84
C LEU A 451 -18.97 -30.14 -32.23
N VAL A 452 -18.45 -29.13 -31.54
CA VAL A 452 -19.26 -28.01 -31.03
C VAL A 452 -19.96 -27.28 -32.19
N ARG A 453 -19.24 -26.99 -33.27
CA ARG A 453 -19.81 -26.33 -34.45
C ARG A 453 -20.97 -27.13 -35.05
N GLN A 454 -20.78 -28.44 -35.28
CA GLN A 454 -21.82 -29.33 -35.80
C GLN A 454 -23.02 -29.42 -34.86
N THR A 455 -22.77 -29.43 -33.55
CA THR A 455 -23.80 -29.51 -32.51
C THR A 455 -24.63 -28.23 -32.41
N MET A 456 -24.00 -27.06 -32.50
CA MET A 456 -24.69 -25.77 -32.54
C MET A 456 -25.54 -25.61 -33.81
N GLU A 457 -25.05 -26.09 -34.95
CA GLU A 457 -25.82 -26.12 -36.19
C GLU A 457 -27.07 -27.01 -36.05
N MET A 458 -26.92 -28.19 -35.43
CA MET A 458 -28.03 -29.09 -35.14
C MET A 458 -29.05 -28.49 -34.15
N ALA A 459 -28.60 -27.80 -33.09
CA ALA A 459 -29.48 -27.08 -32.17
C ALA A 459 -30.23 -25.93 -32.86
N ARG A 460 -29.56 -25.18 -33.74
CA ARG A 460 -30.18 -24.11 -34.54
C ARG A 460 -31.26 -24.65 -35.47
N VAL A 461 -30.97 -25.73 -36.19
CA VAL A 461 -31.95 -26.39 -37.06
C VAL A 461 -33.11 -26.95 -36.23
N GLY A 462 -32.81 -27.57 -35.08
CA GLY A 462 -33.81 -28.10 -34.16
C GLY A 462 -34.74 -27.03 -33.59
N HIS A 463 -34.20 -25.90 -33.15
CA HIS A 463 -34.97 -24.76 -32.66
C HIS A 463 -35.84 -24.14 -33.75
N GLY A 464 -35.28 -23.94 -34.95
CA GLY A 464 -36.04 -23.42 -36.09
C GLY A 464 -37.15 -24.37 -36.56
N ALA A 465 -36.95 -25.69 -36.44
CA ALA A 465 -37.98 -26.69 -36.70
C ALA A 465 -39.05 -26.70 -35.60
N SER A 466 -38.67 -26.48 -34.33
CA SER A 466 -39.60 -26.47 -33.20
C SER A 466 -40.51 -25.26 -33.26
N GLN A 467 -39.94 -24.08 -33.51
CA GLN A 467 -40.71 -22.84 -33.74
C GLN A 467 -41.68 -23.02 -34.90
N LYS A 468 -41.23 -23.57 -36.03
CA LYS A 468 -42.12 -23.85 -37.17
C LYS A 468 -43.22 -24.86 -36.85
N ALA A 469 -42.92 -25.89 -36.05
CA ALA A 469 -43.91 -26.88 -35.63
C ALA A 469 -44.93 -26.30 -34.64
N GLU A 470 -44.49 -25.47 -33.70
CA GLU A 470 -45.35 -24.73 -32.77
C GLU A 470 -46.21 -23.70 -33.50
N ASP A 471 -45.64 -22.96 -34.44
CA ASP A 471 -46.33 -22.02 -35.30
C ASP A 471 -47.34 -22.75 -36.18
N GLN A 472 -47.01 -23.91 -36.75
CA GLN A 472 -47.95 -24.74 -37.50
C GLN A 472 -49.04 -25.35 -36.62
N ALA A 473 -48.74 -25.73 -35.38
CA ALA A 473 -49.73 -26.27 -34.45
C ALA A 473 -50.65 -25.17 -33.92
N ARG A 474 -50.14 -23.95 -33.76
CA ARG A 474 -50.92 -22.75 -33.46
C ARG A 474 -51.75 -22.36 -34.67
N THR A 475 -51.16 -22.30 -35.85
CA THR A 475 -51.87 -22.06 -37.12
C THR A 475 -52.94 -23.12 -37.35
N GLY A 476 -52.69 -24.39 -36.99
CA GLY A 476 -53.67 -25.47 -37.06
C GLY A 476 -54.83 -25.31 -36.07
N ARG A 477 -54.55 -24.85 -34.85
CA ARG A 477 -55.58 -24.49 -33.85
C ARG A 477 -56.35 -23.25 -34.25
N ASP A 478 -55.68 -22.22 -34.76
CA ASP A 478 -56.26 -20.99 -35.25
C ASP A 478 -57.07 -21.25 -36.53
N LEU A 479 -56.63 -22.17 -37.40
CA LEU A 479 -57.39 -22.67 -38.54
C LEU A 479 -58.60 -23.48 -38.07
N SER A 480 -58.46 -24.32 -37.05
CA SER A 480 -59.58 -25.09 -36.50
C SER A 480 -60.63 -24.15 -35.90
N GLU A 481 -60.18 -23.15 -35.14
CA GLU A 481 -61.05 -22.11 -34.60
C GLU A 481 -61.60 -21.22 -35.71
N ALA A 482 -60.80 -20.89 -36.72
CA ALA A 482 -61.24 -20.14 -37.89
C ALA A 482 -62.19 -20.94 -38.76
N VAL A 483 -62.15 -22.27 -38.77
CA VAL A 483 -63.10 -23.13 -39.50
C VAL A 483 -64.39 -23.29 -38.70
N VAL A 484 -64.31 -23.34 -37.36
CA VAL A 484 -65.49 -23.26 -36.48
C VAL A 484 -66.16 -21.89 -36.61
N ARG A 485 -65.36 -20.81 -36.60
CA ARG A 485 -65.82 -19.45 -36.86
C ARG A 485 -66.24 -19.27 -38.31
N LEU A 486 -65.63 -19.91 -39.30
CA LEU A 486 -66.06 -19.89 -40.70
C LEU A 486 -67.38 -20.61 -40.85
N SER A 487 -67.62 -21.70 -40.12
CA SER A 487 -68.92 -22.38 -40.10
C SER A 487 -69.99 -21.46 -39.50
N ALA A 488 -69.68 -20.78 -38.39
CA ALA A 488 -70.55 -19.75 -37.82
C ALA A 488 -70.69 -18.53 -38.75
N SER A 489 -69.62 -18.12 -39.43
CA SER A 489 -69.54 -16.97 -40.33
C SER A 489 -70.08 -17.28 -41.72
N ILE A 490 -70.25 -18.53 -42.13
CA ILE A 490 -71.00 -18.91 -43.33
C ILE A 490 -72.49 -18.69 -43.06
N GLU A 491 -72.93 -19.03 -41.85
CA GLU A 491 -74.29 -18.76 -41.38
C GLU A 491 -74.51 -17.25 -41.13
N GLU A 492 -73.52 -16.56 -40.55
CA GLU A 492 -73.54 -15.10 -40.48
C GLU A 492 -73.36 -14.45 -41.84
N LEU A 493 -72.57 -14.95 -42.80
CA LEU A 493 -72.41 -14.42 -44.17
C LEU A 493 -73.68 -14.64 -44.97
N ARG A 494 -74.43 -15.70 -44.72
CA ARG A 494 -75.77 -15.84 -45.28
C ARG A 494 -76.67 -14.72 -44.78
N THR A 495 -76.60 -14.44 -43.49
CA THR A 495 -77.37 -13.38 -42.82
C THR A 495 -76.83 -11.98 -43.18
N ALA A 496 -75.52 -11.84 -43.33
CA ALA A 496 -74.77 -10.63 -43.53
C ALA A 496 -74.58 -10.31 -45.00
N ASN A 497 -74.67 -11.24 -45.94
CA ASN A 497 -74.87 -10.90 -47.35
C ASN A 497 -76.22 -10.20 -47.52
N ALA A 498 -77.24 -10.60 -46.75
CA ALA A 498 -78.50 -9.88 -46.66
C ALA A 498 -78.38 -8.54 -45.91
N VAL A 499 -77.46 -8.40 -44.93
CA VAL A 499 -77.14 -7.12 -44.27
C VAL A 499 -76.15 -6.25 -45.05
N LEU A 500 -75.24 -6.77 -45.88
CA LEU A 500 -74.19 -6.06 -46.63
C LEU A 500 -74.77 -5.36 -47.85
N ILE A 501 -75.80 -5.93 -48.47
CA ILE A 501 -76.69 -5.19 -49.37
C ILE A 501 -77.29 -3.96 -48.65
N LYS A 502 -77.44 -4.03 -47.32
CA LYS A 502 -77.98 -2.98 -46.45
C LYS A 502 -76.91 -2.15 -45.71
N ALA A 503 -75.63 -2.54 -45.77
CA ALA A 503 -74.50 -1.94 -45.05
C ALA A 503 -73.41 -1.38 -45.99
N ASP A 504 -73.40 -1.71 -47.28
CA ASP A 504 -72.75 -0.90 -48.32
C ASP A 504 -73.15 0.59 -48.20
N SER A 505 -74.40 0.84 -47.78
CA SER A 505 -74.89 2.17 -47.43
C SER A 505 -74.32 2.74 -46.12
N SER A 506 -73.88 1.93 -45.15
CA SER A 506 -73.32 2.37 -43.86
C SER A 506 -71.78 2.42 -43.82
N ILE A 507 -71.05 1.61 -44.59
CA ILE A 507 -69.58 1.69 -44.70
C ILE A 507 -69.14 3.05 -45.26
N ARG A 508 -70.00 3.65 -46.11
CA ARG A 508 -69.83 5.03 -46.58
C ARG A 508 -69.80 6.05 -45.43
N GLU A 509 -70.43 5.75 -44.29
CA GLU A 509 -70.44 6.57 -43.07
C GLU A 509 -69.26 6.26 -42.13
N GLU A 510 -68.82 5.02 -41.98
CA GLU A 510 -67.75 4.64 -41.02
C GLU A 510 -66.32 4.97 -41.47
N VAL A 511 -66.04 5.05 -42.77
CA VAL A 511 -64.73 5.55 -43.27
C VAL A 511 -64.48 7.00 -42.78
N ALA A 512 -65.54 7.73 -42.42
CA ALA A 512 -65.44 9.04 -41.77
C ALA A 512 -64.96 8.97 -40.30
N GLN A 513 -65.09 7.82 -39.63
CA GLN A 513 -64.74 7.59 -38.22
C GLN A 513 -63.25 7.23 -38.03
N VAL A 514 -62.65 6.44 -38.94
CA VAL A 514 -61.22 6.06 -38.89
C VAL A 514 -60.29 7.27 -39.04
N ARG A 515 -60.75 8.31 -39.75
CA ARG A 515 -60.11 9.63 -39.79
C ARG A 515 -59.96 10.25 -38.40
N GLU A 516 -60.84 9.92 -37.45
CA GLU A 516 -60.87 10.51 -36.10
C GLU A 516 -59.93 9.79 -35.11
N ASP A 517 -59.61 8.51 -35.34
CA ASP A 517 -58.68 7.74 -34.49
C ASP A 517 -57.21 7.97 -34.85
N ALA A 518 -56.88 8.21 -36.13
CA ALA A 518 -55.55 8.68 -36.52
C ALA A 518 -55.18 10.01 -35.84
N ARG A 519 -56.18 10.87 -35.59
CA ARG A 519 -56.03 12.11 -34.79
C ARG A 519 -55.83 11.83 -33.31
N ARG A 520 -56.23 10.66 -32.79
CA ARG A 520 -56.07 10.28 -31.37
C ARG A 520 -54.64 9.84 -31.03
N VAL A 521 -53.95 9.16 -31.96
CA VAL A 521 -52.53 8.78 -31.78
C VAL A 521 -51.60 10.00 -31.80
N ILE A 522 -51.89 11.00 -32.64
CA ILE A 522 -51.20 12.30 -32.63
C ILE A 522 -51.35 12.99 -31.27
N ARG A 523 -52.52 12.92 -30.64
CA ARG A 523 -52.78 13.51 -29.30
C ARG A 523 -52.01 12.83 -28.14
N ILE A 524 -51.65 11.55 -28.26
CA ILE A 524 -50.87 10.81 -27.25
C ILE A 524 -49.37 11.10 -27.39
N GLY A 525 -48.85 11.17 -28.62
CA GLY A 525 -47.48 11.63 -28.89
C GLY A 525 -47.22 13.05 -28.38
N ASP A 526 -48.17 13.96 -28.59
CA ASP A 526 -48.15 15.30 -28.02
C ASP A 526 -48.19 15.31 -26.48
N GLY A 527 -48.67 14.24 -25.83
CA GLY A 527 -48.70 14.08 -24.37
C GLY A 527 -47.34 13.72 -23.78
N LEU A 528 -46.62 12.78 -24.41
CA LEU A 528 -45.30 12.34 -23.97
C LEU A 528 -44.25 13.45 -24.13
N THR A 529 -44.29 14.19 -25.24
CA THR A 529 -43.46 15.39 -25.47
C THR A 529 -43.73 16.47 -24.42
N ARG A 530 -44.98 16.61 -23.94
CA ARG A 530 -45.31 17.55 -22.85
C ARG A 530 -44.76 17.11 -21.49
N THR A 531 -44.77 15.83 -21.15
CA THR A 531 -44.24 15.33 -19.87
C THR A 531 -42.72 15.40 -19.78
N VAL A 532 -42.00 15.12 -20.88
CA VAL A 532 -40.54 15.28 -20.96
C VAL A 532 -40.16 16.76 -20.90
N ASN A 533 -40.90 17.63 -21.59
CA ASN A 533 -40.73 19.08 -21.48
C ASN A 533 -41.04 19.61 -20.07
N GLN A 534 -41.96 18.96 -19.33
CA GLN A 534 -42.28 19.32 -17.95
C GLN A 534 -41.19 18.90 -16.96
N LEU A 535 -40.58 17.71 -17.12
CA LEU A 535 -39.39 17.29 -16.36
C LEU A 535 -38.17 18.18 -16.66
N GLY A 536 -37.99 18.59 -17.91
CA GLY A 536 -37.01 19.62 -18.29
C GLY A 536 -37.30 20.98 -17.65
N HIS A 537 -38.58 21.37 -17.55
CA HIS A 537 -39.01 22.59 -16.86
C HIS A 537 -38.86 22.51 -15.33
N GLU A 538 -39.04 21.35 -14.70
CA GLU A 538 -38.84 21.16 -13.25
C GLU A 538 -37.34 21.12 -12.90
N ALA A 539 -36.49 20.57 -13.76
CA ALA A 539 -35.03 20.68 -13.63
C ALA A 539 -34.54 22.13 -13.79
N LEU A 540 -35.05 22.87 -14.78
CA LEU A 540 -34.84 24.31 -14.95
C LEU A 540 -35.42 25.12 -13.77
N GLY A 541 -36.53 24.67 -13.18
CA GLY A 541 -37.14 25.28 -11.99
C GLY A 541 -36.28 25.11 -10.73
N LEU A 542 -35.65 23.94 -10.56
CA LEU A 542 -34.68 23.70 -9.49
C LEU A 542 -33.39 24.52 -9.70
N GLU A 543 -32.95 24.68 -10.95
CA GLU A 543 -31.84 25.55 -11.34
C GLU A 543 -32.16 27.04 -11.05
N THR A 544 -33.41 27.45 -11.26
CA THR A 544 -33.89 28.81 -11.00
C THR A 544 -34.06 29.11 -9.50
N GLU A 545 -34.48 28.14 -8.69
CA GLU A 545 -34.55 28.26 -7.21
C GLU A 545 -33.14 28.31 -6.59
N VAL A 546 -32.16 27.56 -7.12
CA VAL A 546 -30.74 27.65 -6.73
C VAL A 546 -30.14 29.03 -7.05
N PHE A 547 -30.57 29.68 -8.14
CA PHE A 547 -30.13 31.03 -8.54
C PHE A 547 -30.64 32.17 -7.65
N ARG A 548 -31.58 31.93 -6.72
CA ARG A 548 -31.95 32.92 -5.70
C ARG A 548 -30.86 33.12 -4.65
N PHE A 549 -29.95 32.16 -4.49
CA PHE A 549 -28.85 32.25 -3.54
C PHE A 549 -27.60 32.82 -4.23
N GLN A 550 -27.16 34.01 -3.81
CA GLN A 550 -25.94 34.62 -4.32
C GLN A 550 -24.73 33.96 -3.65
N LEU A 551 -24.14 32.99 -4.33
CA LEU A 551 -22.82 32.48 -3.98
C LEU A 551 -21.74 33.52 -4.36
N PRO A 552 -20.63 33.60 -3.61
CA PRO A 552 -19.49 34.41 -3.99
C PRO A 552 -19.04 34.04 -5.40
N ARG A 553 -18.99 35.02 -6.33
CA ARG A 553 -18.49 34.77 -7.69
C ARG A 553 -16.99 34.47 -7.63
N PRO A 554 -16.49 33.48 -8.41
CA PRO A 554 -15.06 33.20 -8.48
C PRO A 554 -14.29 34.49 -8.80
N ARG A 555 -13.28 34.80 -8.00
CA ARG A 555 -12.40 35.95 -8.20
C ARG A 555 -11.01 35.47 -8.51
N ALA A 556 -10.47 35.98 -9.62
CA ALA A 556 -9.05 35.82 -9.90
C ALA A 556 -8.23 36.69 -8.95
N GLY A 557 -7.11 36.14 -8.52
CA GLY A 557 -6.09 36.79 -7.73
C GLY A 557 -5.93 36.24 -6.33
N GLY A 558 -4.94 36.80 -5.62
CA GLY A 558 -4.68 36.51 -4.22
C GLY A 558 -3.67 35.38 -4.00
N THR A 559 -3.20 35.31 -2.76
CA THR A 559 -2.23 34.32 -2.28
C THR A 559 -2.91 33.41 -1.28
N MET A 560 -2.71 32.10 -1.42
CA MET A 560 -3.16 31.12 -0.45
C MET A 560 -1.97 30.45 0.22
N ARG A 561 -1.98 30.44 1.56
CA ARG A 561 -0.98 29.79 2.39
C ARG A 561 -1.48 28.43 2.81
N VAL A 562 -0.76 27.39 2.43
CA VAL A 562 -1.10 26.00 2.69
C VAL A 562 -0.06 25.41 3.61
N VAL A 563 -0.44 24.51 4.52
CA VAL A 563 0.53 23.76 5.32
C VAL A 563 0.54 22.29 4.89
N LEU A 564 1.73 21.80 4.55
CA LEU A 564 2.01 20.37 4.37
C LEU A 564 2.70 19.87 5.64
N HIS A 565 2.17 18.80 6.23
CA HIS A 565 2.75 18.16 7.41
C HIS A 565 3.47 16.88 7.01
N GLN A 566 4.30 16.36 7.91
CA GLN A 566 5.12 15.17 7.64
C GLN A 566 6.05 15.31 6.43
N ALA A 567 6.43 16.55 6.09
CA ALA A 567 7.16 16.91 4.88
C ALA A 567 8.68 16.62 4.93
N ALA A 568 9.10 15.61 5.70
CA ALA A 568 10.51 15.31 5.92
C ALA A 568 11.25 14.99 4.60
N SER A 569 10.58 14.31 3.66
CA SER A 569 11.12 13.98 2.34
C SER A 569 11.32 15.21 1.43
N LEU A 570 10.52 16.27 1.60
CA LEU A 570 10.64 17.52 0.83
C LEU A 570 11.94 18.29 1.13
N ARG A 571 12.62 18.01 2.24
CA ARG A 571 13.91 18.62 2.57
C ARG A 571 15.02 18.17 1.61
N ASN A 572 14.78 17.12 0.81
CA ASN A 572 15.63 16.75 -0.31
C ASN A 572 15.20 17.49 -1.58
N ARG A 573 16.12 18.19 -2.26
CA ARG A 573 15.84 19.02 -3.46
C ARG A 573 15.19 18.26 -4.62
N GLN A 574 15.25 16.92 -4.63
CA GLN A 574 14.60 16.07 -5.62
C GLN A 574 13.08 15.91 -5.42
N ALA A 575 12.51 16.38 -4.30
CA ALA A 575 11.17 16.00 -3.89
C ALA A 575 10.00 16.72 -4.59
N VAL A 576 10.26 17.77 -5.37
CA VAL A 576 9.25 18.38 -6.27
C VAL A 576 9.19 17.67 -7.63
N ASP A 577 10.17 16.79 -7.91
CA ASP A 577 10.12 15.96 -9.11
C ASP A 577 9.00 14.93 -8.97
N PRO A 578 8.08 14.84 -9.94
CA PRO A 578 6.98 13.87 -9.88
C PRO A 578 7.44 12.43 -9.68
N LEU A 579 8.65 12.06 -10.12
CA LEU A 579 9.18 10.71 -9.99
C LEU A 579 9.46 10.25 -8.56
N PHE A 580 9.52 11.17 -7.58
CA PHE A 580 9.81 10.87 -6.17
C PHE A 580 8.67 11.25 -5.23
N SER A 581 7.52 11.64 -5.79
CA SER A 581 6.34 12.08 -5.04
C SER A 581 5.49 10.88 -4.61
N VAL A 582 6.02 10.10 -3.65
CA VAL A 582 5.37 8.90 -3.10
C VAL A 582 4.46 9.18 -1.91
N GLU A 583 4.59 10.35 -1.29
CA GLU A 583 3.75 10.75 -0.17
C GLU A 583 2.43 11.34 -0.70
N ASN A 584 1.31 10.84 -0.17
CA ASN A 584 -0.04 11.27 -0.60
C ASN A 584 -0.23 12.78 -0.56
N GLN A 585 0.24 13.47 0.50
CA GLN A 585 0.08 14.92 0.59
C GLN A 585 0.98 15.69 -0.39
N LEU A 586 2.14 15.13 -0.76
CA LEU A 586 3.05 15.75 -1.75
C LEU A 586 2.52 15.69 -3.18
N SER A 587 1.65 14.71 -3.46
CA SER A 587 0.93 14.68 -4.73
C SER A 587 0.13 15.96 -4.99
N GLU A 588 -0.40 16.61 -3.94
CA GLU A 588 -1.17 17.87 -4.08
C GLU A 588 -0.28 19.03 -4.54
N LEU A 589 0.95 19.12 -4.01
CA LEU A 589 1.95 20.10 -4.45
C LEU A 589 2.44 19.79 -5.87
N THR A 590 2.66 18.52 -6.17
CA THR A 590 3.20 18.10 -7.48
C THR A 590 2.18 18.31 -8.60
N ALA A 591 0.91 18.00 -8.36
CA ALA A 591 -0.20 18.24 -9.29
C ALA A 591 -0.40 19.74 -9.60
N CYS A 592 0.06 20.64 -8.73
CA CYS A 592 0.08 22.08 -9.05
C CYS A 592 1.06 22.42 -10.19
N ALA A 593 2.16 21.67 -10.32
CA ALA A 593 3.23 21.96 -11.26
C ALA A 593 3.22 21.09 -12.52
N PHE A 594 2.71 19.86 -12.43
CA PHE A 594 2.76 18.87 -13.51
C PHE A 594 1.37 18.29 -13.80
N SER A 595 1.07 18.04 -15.07
CA SER A 595 -0.17 17.41 -15.52
C SER A 595 0.09 15.99 -16.05
N GLY A 596 -0.87 15.09 -15.88
CA GLY A 596 -0.82 13.71 -16.38
C GLY A 596 -1.37 13.59 -17.79
N LEU A 597 -1.28 12.41 -18.41
CA LEU A 597 -2.04 12.17 -19.65
C LEU A 597 -3.54 12.12 -19.36
N THR A 598 -3.88 11.50 -18.24
CA THR A 598 -5.23 11.40 -17.68
C THR A 598 -5.22 11.96 -16.26
N ARG A 599 -6.40 12.12 -15.66
CA ARG A 599 -6.55 12.54 -14.26
C ARG A 599 -7.70 11.79 -13.60
N LEU A 600 -7.61 11.57 -12.29
CA LEU A 600 -8.70 10.99 -11.51
C LEU A 600 -9.62 12.09 -10.97
N GLU A 601 -10.92 11.99 -11.26
CA GLU A 601 -11.97 12.89 -10.78
C GLU A 601 -13.05 12.03 -10.09
N ASP A 602 -13.10 12.09 -8.75
CA ASP A 602 -14.06 11.33 -7.92
C ASP A 602 -14.07 9.81 -8.16
N GLY A 603 -12.90 9.22 -8.39
CA GLY A 603 -12.77 7.80 -8.72
C GLY A 603 -13.09 7.46 -10.18
N GLY A 604 -13.50 8.45 -10.99
CA GLY A 604 -13.58 8.34 -12.44
C GLY A 604 -12.29 8.79 -13.12
N LEU A 605 -12.02 8.25 -14.31
CA LEU A 605 -10.89 8.65 -15.14
C LEU A 605 -11.32 9.72 -16.15
N GLU A 606 -10.60 10.82 -16.21
CA GLU A 606 -10.86 11.93 -17.13
C GLU A 606 -9.63 12.28 -18.01
N PRO A 607 -9.86 12.87 -19.20
CA PRO A 607 -8.80 13.46 -20.01
C PRO A 607 -8.04 14.59 -19.29
N ASP A 608 -6.71 14.61 -19.41
CA ASP A 608 -5.86 15.71 -18.95
C ASP A 608 -4.98 16.23 -20.09
N LEU A 609 -3.67 15.94 -20.16
CA LEU A 609 -2.84 16.31 -21.34
C LEU A 609 -3.25 15.56 -22.61
N ALA A 610 -3.77 14.33 -22.48
CA ALA A 610 -4.46 13.64 -23.56
C ALA A 610 -5.91 14.14 -23.63
N GLU A 611 -6.40 14.52 -24.82
CA GLU A 611 -7.80 14.90 -25.04
C GLU A 611 -8.73 13.68 -25.10
N ARG A 612 -8.19 12.53 -25.52
CA ARG A 612 -8.85 11.22 -25.53
C ARG A 612 -7.80 10.11 -25.61
N TRP A 613 -8.22 8.87 -25.38
CA TRP A 613 -7.41 7.69 -25.65
C TRP A 613 -8.28 6.57 -26.22
N ASP A 614 -7.67 5.72 -27.03
CA ASP A 614 -8.29 4.50 -27.54
C ASP A 614 -7.56 3.29 -26.93
N ALA A 615 -8.32 2.29 -26.49
CA ALA A 615 -7.79 0.98 -26.10
C ALA A 615 -8.18 -0.04 -27.17
N ASP A 616 -7.25 -0.92 -27.53
CA ASP A 616 -7.59 -2.05 -28.38
C ASP A 616 -8.45 -3.08 -27.62
N PRO A 617 -9.22 -3.95 -28.31
CA PRO A 617 -10.08 -4.93 -27.64
C PRO A 617 -9.34 -5.91 -26.70
N SER A 618 -8.02 -6.08 -26.87
CA SER A 618 -7.22 -6.92 -25.97
C SER A 618 -6.69 -6.19 -24.73
N ALA A 619 -6.91 -4.88 -24.62
CA ALA A 619 -6.37 -4.01 -23.56
C ALA A 619 -4.85 -4.11 -23.39
N ARG A 620 -4.13 -4.41 -24.49
CA ARG A 620 -2.66 -4.46 -24.55
C ARG A 620 -2.07 -3.26 -25.27
N ARG A 621 -2.87 -2.49 -25.99
CA ARG A 621 -2.43 -1.32 -26.74
C ARG A 621 -3.33 -0.13 -26.44
N TYR A 622 -2.69 0.96 -26.05
CA TYR A 622 -3.34 2.22 -25.76
C TYR A 622 -2.76 3.33 -26.64
N ARG A 623 -3.64 4.11 -27.28
CA ARG A 623 -3.24 5.32 -28.03
C ARG A 623 -3.77 6.55 -27.32
N PHE A 624 -2.87 7.43 -26.89
CA PHE A 624 -3.19 8.70 -26.29
C PHE A 624 -3.03 9.82 -27.32
N TYR A 625 -4.07 10.63 -27.49
CA TYR A 625 -4.06 11.78 -28.38
C TYR A 625 -3.88 13.03 -27.53
N LEU A 626 -2.75 13.72 -27.69
CA LEU A 626 -2.36 14.88 -26.92
C LEU A 626 -3.07 16.14 -27.41
N ARG A 627 -3.40 17.02 -26.46
CA ARG A 627 -3.92 18.36 -26.77
C ARG A 627 -2.87 19.17 -27.53
N ARG A 628 -3.28 19.75 -28.65
CA ARG A 628 -2.41 20.62 -29.45
C ARG A 628 -2.27 22.00 -28.81
N GLY A 629 -1.07 22.56 -28.88
CA GLY A 629 -0.78 23.92 -28.40
C GLY A 629 -0.56 24.03 -26.89
N VAL A 630 -0.49 22.90 -26.16
CA VAL A 630 -0.06 22.92 -24.76
C VAL A 630 1.43 23.26 -24.69
N THR A 631 1.79 24.17 -23.78
CA THR A 631 3.19 24.56 -23.54
C THR A 631 3.63 24.19 -22.14
N PHE A 632 4.91 23.85 -22.00
CA PHE A 632 5.62 23.86 -20.73
C PHE A 632 5.70 25.28 -20.16
N HIS A 633 6.01 25.42 -18.87
CA HIS A 633 6.10 26.71 -18.17
C HIS A 633 7.12 27.70 -18.76
N ASP A 634 8.08 27.22 -19.55
CA ASP A 634 9.08 28.03 -20.26
C ASP A 634 8.68 28.36 -21.72
N GLY A 635 7.49 27.96 -22.16
CA GLY A 635 6.94 28.23 -23.48
C GLY A 635 7.24 27.17 -24.55
N ALA A 636 8.05 26.15 -24.25
CA ALA A 636 8.25 25.04 -25.19
C ALA A 636 6.94 24.26 -25.41
N LEU A 637 6.66 23.83 -26.64
CA LEU A 637 5.48 23.01 -26.93
C LEU A 637 5.64 21.60 -26.35
N LEU A 638 4.56 21.06 -25.79
CA LEU A 638 4.48 19.65 -25.37
C LEU A 638 4.30 18.76 -26.60
N THR A 639 5.13 17.72 -26.72
CA THR A 639 5.02 16.69 -27.76
C THR A 639 4.95 15.28 -27.17
N ALA A 640 4.51 14.30 -27.96
CA ALA A 640 4.54 12.88 -27.57
C ALA A 640 5.96 12.38 -27.27
N THR A 641 6.99 12.98 -27.87
CA THR A 641 8.39 12.68 -27.56
C THR A 641 8.76 13.09 -26.13
N ASP A 642 8.23 14.21 -25.63
CA ASP A 642 8.46 14.65 -24.26
C ASP A 642 7.78 13.72 -23.25
N VAL A 643 6.57 13.26 -23.56
CA VAL A 643 5.88 12.26 -22.75
C VAL A 643 6.67 10.96 -22.72
N LYS A 644 7.11 10.45 -23.88
CA LYS A 644 7.95 9.25 -23.97
C LYS A 644 9.19 9.38 -23.08
N ARG A 645 9.93 10.48 -23.20
CA ARG A 645 11.15 10.72 -22.40
C ARG A 645 10.88 10.71 -20.90
N HIS A 646 9.77 11.30 -20.44
CA HIS A 646 9.43 11.29 -19.02
C HIS A 646 9.09 9.87 -18.53
N LEU A 647 8.32 9.10 -19.30
CA LEU A 647 8.00 7.71 -18.95
C LEU A 647 9.24 6.80 -18.98
N GLU A 648 10.18 7.02 -19.89
CA GLU A 648 11.49 6.34 -19.90
C GLU A 648 12.34 6.76 -18.69
N ARG A 649 12.30 8.04 -18.30
CA ARG A 649 12.98 8.55 -17.09
C ARG A 649 12.47 7.88 -15.81
N LEU A 650 11.18 7.55 -15.74
CA LEU A 650 10.61 6.76 -14.65
C LEU A 650 11.23 5.35 -14.57
N LEU A 651 11.49 4.72 -15.72
CA LEU A 651 12.04 3.37 -15.81
C LEU A 651 13.57 3.31 -15.67
N ASP A 652 14.26 4.45 -15.82
CA ASP A 652 15.72 4.53 -15.84
C ASP A 652 16.33 4.09 -14.48
N PRO A 653 17.15 3.02 -14.44
CA PRO A 653 17.82 2.58 -13.22
C PRO A 653 18.72 3.66 -12.59
N ALA A 654 19.26 4.58 -13.37
CA ALA A 654 20.10 5.68 -12.88
C ALA A 654 19.30 6.71 -12.07
N VAL A 655 18.00 6.87 -12.38
CA VAL A 655 17.11 7.78 -11.67
C VAL A 655 16.67 7.18 -10.33
N ARG A 656 16.57 5.85 -10.25
CA ARG A 656 16.13 5.13 -9.03
C ARG A 656 14.75 5.59 -8.53
N SER A 657 13.80 5.80 -9.45
CA SER A 657 12.43 6.13 -9.08
C SER A 657 11.82 5.00 -8.24
N PRO A 658 11.17 5.30 -7.10
CA PRO A 658 10.52 4.30 -6.25
C PRO A 658 9.38 3.56 -6.97
N ASP A 659 8.69 4.23 -7.90
CA ASP A 659 7.51 3.69 -8.59
C ASP A 659 7.82 3.12 -9.98
N ARG A 660 9.07 2.73 -10.22
CA ARG A 660 9.52 2.12 -11.48
C ARG A 660 8.63 0.93 -11.91
N SER A 661 8.15 0.15 -10.94
CA SER A 661 7.32 -1.04 -11.18
C SER A 661 5.97 -0.73 -11.84
N LEU A 662 5.49 0.52 -11.80
CA LEU A 662 4.23 0.93 -12.44
C LEU A 662 4.21 0.64 -13.94
N LEU A 663 5.36 0.79 -14.61
CA LEU A 663 5.51 0.64 -16.06
C LEU A 663 6.32 -0.60 -16.47
N GLU A 664 6.64 -1.50 -15.53
CA GLU A 664 7.40 -2.70 -15.85
C GLU A 664 6.70 -3.61 -16.86
N ASP A 665 5.36 -3.60 -16.90
CA ASP A 665 4.51 -4.39 -17.82
C ASP A 665 4.56 -3.90 -19.29
N VAL A 666 5.16 -2.72 -19.55
CA VAL A 666 5.31 -2.17 -20.90
C VAL A 666 6.32 -2.99 -21.70
N GLU A 667 6.04 -3.24 -22.98
CA GLU A 667 6.96 -3.97 -23.87
C GLU A 667 8.34 -3.27 -23.92
N GLY A 668 9.44 -4.00 -23.73
CA GLY A 668 10.79 -3.43 -23.73
C GLY A 668 11.22 -2.74 -22.43
N ALA A 669 10.36 -2.61 -21.42
CA ALA A 669 10.68 -1.93 -20.18
C ALA A 669 11.75 -2.68 -19.35
N VAL A 670 11.71 -4.01 -19.33
CA VAL A 670 12.70 -4.84 -18.61
C VAL A 670 14.06 -4.76 -19.29
N GLU A 671 14.10 -4.80 -20.62
CA GLU A 671 15.31 -4.69 -21.43
C GLU A 671 15.95 -3.31 -21.30
N PHE A 672 15.16 -2.24 -21.38
CA PHE A 672 15.64 -0.88 -21.14
C PHE A 672 16.25 -0.75 -19.75
N SER A 673 15.52 -1.24 -18.76
CA SER A 673 15.83 -1.02 -17.36
C SER A 673 16.94 -1.92 -16.81
N SER A 674 17.36 -2.94 -17.58
CA SER A 674 18.55 -3.78 -17.39
C SER A 674 19.74 -3.30 -18.23
N GLY A 675 19.59 -2.25 -19.05
CA GLY A 675 20.63 -1.71 -19.92
C GLY A 675 20.85 -2.48 -21.23
N LEU A 676 19.95 -3.41 -21.56
CA LEU A 676 19.96 -4.19 -22.80
C LEU A 676 19.35 -3.43 -24.00
N ALA A 677 18.51 -2.43 -23.74
CA ALA A 677 17.94 -1.53 -24.75
C ALA A 677 18.21 -0.06 -24.40
N ARG A 678 18.27 0.80 -25.42
CA ARG A 678 18.47 2.26 -25.26
C ARG A 678 17.19 3.06 -25.08
N GLU A 679 16.07 2.48 -25.46
CA GLU A 679 14.74 3.07 -25.39
C GLU A 679 13.72 1.97 -25.07
N VAL A 680 12.52 2.35 -24.61
CA VAL A 680 11.45 1.41 -24.30
C VAL A 680 10.62 1.18 -25.56
N SER A 681 10.76 0.00 -26.18
CA SER A 681 10.10 -0.33 -27.46
C SER A 681 8.57 -0.22 -27.43
N GLY A 682 7.96 -0.40 -26.25
CA GLY A 682 6.53 -0.31 -26.05
C GLY A 682 6.00 1.11 -25.91
N ILE A 683 6.86 2.14 -25.86
CA ILE A 683 6.44 3.55 -25.80
C ILE A 683 6.88 4.23 -27.10
N GLU A 684 5.91 4.53 -27.96
CA GLU A 684 6.16 5.01 -29.31
C GLU A 684 5.44 6.34 -29.56
N ALA A 685 6.19 7.39 -29.88
CA ALA A 685 5.63 8.64 -30.37
C ALA A 685 5.39 8.52 -31.89
N LEU A 686 4.13 8.31 -32.29
CA LEU A 686 3.75 8.13 -33.69
C LEU A 686 3.83 9.45 -34.47
N ASP A 687 3.49 10.55 -33.81
CA ASP A 687 3.65 11.92 -34.27
C ASP A 687 3.71 12.86 -33.05
N ASP A 688 3.83 14.17 -33.27
CA ASP A 688 3.95 15.17 -32.19
C ASP A 688 2.80 15.13 -31.17
N ALA A 689 1.61 14.67 -31.57
CA ALA A 689 0.41 14.67 -30.74
C ALA A 689 -0.16 13.27 -30.47
N THR A 690 0.54 12.19 -30.83
CA THR A 690 0.02 10.83 -30.69
C THR A 690 1.07 9.91 -30.08
N LEU A 691 0.75 9.34 -28.92
CA LEU A 691 1.58 8.37 -28.20
C LEU A 691 0.89 7.01 -28.20
N GLU A 692 1.58 5.95 -28.65
CA GLU A 692 1.14 4.57 -28.50
C GLU A 692 1.94 3.90 -27.37
N ILE A 693 1.23 3.21 -26.48
CA ILE A 693 1.82 2.37 -25.43
C ILE A 693 1.35 0.93 -25.62
N ARG A 694 2.30 -0.01 -25.66
CA ARG A 694 2.08 -1.46 -25.79
C ARG A 694 2.51 -2.21 -24.54
N LEU A 695 1.68 -3.12 -24.07
CA LEU A 695 1.84 -3.91 -22.86
C LEU A 695 2.07 -5.38 -23.19
N ARG A 696 2.90 -6.06 -22.39
CA ARG A 696 3.13 -7.51 -22.53
C ARG A 696 1.86 -8.32 -22.21
N GLU A 697 1.04 -7.83 -21.28
CA GLU A 697 -0.19 -8.46 -20.82
C GLU A 697 -1.37 -7.47 -20.84
N PRO A 698 -2.62 -7.96 -20.98
CA PRO A 698 -3.80 -7.11 -20.90
C PRO A 698 -3.87 -6.41 -19.55
N LYS A 699 -4.22 -5.13 -19.54
CA LYS A 699 -4.41 -4.39 -18.29
C LYS A 699 -5.46 -3.31 -18.45
N ALA A 700 -6.73 -3.66 -18.15
CA ALA A 700 -7.88 -2.78 -18.38
C ALA A 700 -7.78 -1.43 -17.63
N PHE A 701 -7.13 -1.42 -16.47
CA PHE A 701 -6.95 -0.22 -15.65
C PHE A 701 -5.69 0.59 -16.00
N PHE A 702 -4.92 0.23 -17.05
CA PHE A 702 -3.69 0.93 -17.43
C PHE A 702 -3.85 2.45 -17.57
N PRO A 703 -4.94 2.99 -18.16
CA PRO A 703 -5.16 4.43 -18.21
C PRO A 703 -5.20 5.11 -16.82
N HIS A 704 -5.58 4.42 -15.75
CA HIS A 704 -5.54 4.98 -14.39
C HIS A 704 -4.10 5.21 -13.91
N LEU A 705 -3.14 4.38 -14.35
CA LEU A 705 -1.73 4.57 -14.03
C LEU A 705 -1.19 5.88 -14.60
N MET A 706 -1.73 6.33 -15.74
CA MET A 706 -1.37 7.59 -16.39
C MET A 706 -1.95 8.84 -15.72
N ALA A 707 -2.74 8.65 -14.66
CA ALA A 707 -3.22 9.70 -13.78
C ALA A 707 -2.40 9.84 -12.49
N LEU A 708 -1.47 8.92 -12.22
CA LEU A 708 -0.64 8.93 -11.02
C LEU A 708 0.47 9.98 -11.15
N THR A 709 0.83 10.60 -10.01
CA THR A 709 1.85 11.64 -9.94
C THR A 709 3.19 11.28 -10.61
N PRO A 710 3.76 10.08 -10.45
CA PRO A 710 5.01 9.70 -11.14
C PRO A 710 4.91 9.76 -12.67
N THR A 711 3.70 9.62 -13.22
CA THR A 711 3.45 9.68 -14.68
C THR A 711 3.10 11.09 -15.17
N ALA A 712 3.02 12.08 -14.26
CA ALA A 712 2.82 13.48 -14.62
C ALA A 712 4.05 14.02 -15.36
N VAL A 713 3.83 14.60 -16.53
CA VAL A 713 4.89 14.85 -17.51
C VAL A 713 5.77 16.02 -17.08
N ALA A 714 7.05 15.73 -16.82
CA ALA A 714 8.08 16.72 -16.57
C ALA A 714 9.13 16.70 -17.68
N ARG A 715 9.59 17.89 -18.08
CA ARG A 715 10.74 18.04 -18.98
C ARG A 715 11.92 18.62 -18.21
N VAL A 716 13.09 18.04 -18.43
CA VAL A 716 14.36 18.61 -17.96
C VAL A 716 14.86 19.58 -19.02
N ASP A 717 15.03 20.85 -18.67
CA ASP A 717 15.58 21.86 -19.57
C ASP A 717 17.11 21.73 -19.73
N ALA A 718 17.70 22.55 -20.61
CA ALA A 718 19.16 22.53 -20.85
C ALA A 718 19.99 22.90 -19.61
N GLY A 719 19.39 23.56 -18.61
CA GLY A 719 20.01 23.90 -17.33
C GLY A 719 19.81 22.84 -16.24
N GLY A 720 19.16 21.71 -16.55
CA GLY A 720 18.86 20.65 -15.59
C GLY A 720 17.66 20.95 -14.68
N ARG A 721 16.86 21.97 -14.98
CA ARG A 721 15.66 22.31 -14.20
C ARG A 721 14.46 21.51 -14.71
N LEU A 722 13.61 21.10 -13.78
CA LEU A 722 12.32 20.49 -14.10
C LEU A 722 11.32 21.57 -14.47
N VAL A 723 10.66 21.36 -15.60
CA VAL A 723 9.64 22.24 -16.16
C VAL A 723 8.39 21.42 -16.41
N GLY A 724 7.25 21.88 -15.90
CA GLY A 724 5.97 21.20 -16.04
C GLY A 724 5.01 21.92 -16.98
N THR A 725 3.78 21.40 -17.04
CA THR A 725 2.65 21.93 -17.83
C THR A 725 1.46 22.32 -16.95
N GLY A 726 1.60 22.18 -15.63
CA GLY A 726 0.52 22.35 -14.65
C GLY A 726 0.06 23.79 -14.44
N PRO A 727 -0.98 23.99 -13.62
CA PRO A 727 -1.65 25.27 -13.37
C PRO A 727 -0.74 26.32 -12.74
N PHE A 728 0.29 25.91 -12.00
CA PHE A 728 1.25 26.79 -11.36
C PHE A 728 2.69 26.40 -11.74
N ARG A 729 3.62 27.35 -11.62
CA ARG A 729 5.05 27.14 -11.84
C ARG A 729 5.84 27.40 -10.56
N VAL A 730 6.86 26.60 -10.31
CA VAL A 730 7.69 26.69 -9.09
C VAL A 730 8.57 27.94 -9.17
N VAL A 731 8.44 28.82 -8.18
CA VAL A 731 9.23 30.06 -8.05
C VAL A 731 10.39 29.89 -7.09
N SER A 732 10.13 29.35 -5.90
CA SER A 732 11.15 29.07 -4.90
C SER A 732 10.92 27.73 -4.18
N LEU A 733 12.02 27.06 -3.86
CA LEU A 733 12.08 25.81 -3.10
C LEU A 733 13.05 26.02 -1.94
N GLU A 734 12.51 26.37 -0.78
CA GLU A 734 13.22 26.57 0.48
C GLU A 734 12.92 25.40 1.43
N PRO A 735 13.80 25.10 2.41
CA PRO A 735 13.61 23.94 3.30
C PRO A 735 12.30 23.92 4.09
N GLU A 736 11.74 25.10 4.38
CA GLU A 736 10.50 25.26 5.16
C GLU A 736 9.34 25.77 4.30
N ARG A 737 9.57 26.05 3.01
CA ARG A 737 8.60 26.75 2.17
C ARG A 737 8.77 26.47 0.67
N VAL A 738 7.67 26.18 -0.02
CA VAL A 738 7.61 26.12 -1.48
C VAL A 738 6.65 27.17 -1.99
N VAL A 739 7.10 27.99 -2.93
CA VAL A 739 6.29 29.05 -3.54
C VAL A 739 6.04 28.72 -5.00
N LEU A 740 4.77 28.72 -5.39
CA LEU A 740 4.33 28.59 -6.77
C LEU A 740 3.56 29.84 -7.20
N GLU A 741 3.66 30.20 -8.48
CA GLU A 741 2.87 31.27 -9.08
C GLU A 741 2.06 30.75 -10.27
N ARG A 742 0.98 31.46 -10.59
CA ARG A 742 0.10 31.13 -11.69
C ARG A 742 0.86 30.92 -13.01
N ASN A 743 0.53 29.84 -13.73
CA ASN A 743 0.95 29.63 -15.11
C ASN A 743 0.00 30.41 -16.04
N PRO A 744 0.42 31.54 -16.65
CA PRO A 744 -0.46 32.34 -17.50
C PRO A 744 -0.80 31.64 -18.83
N SER A 745 0.02 30.69 -19.25
CA SER A 745 -0.17 29.85 -20.44
C SER A 745 -0.81 28.50 -20.13
N TYR A 746 -1.42 28.34 -18.96
CA TYR A 746 -2.08 27.09 -18.63
C TYR A 746 -3.21 26.80 -19.64
N TRP A 747 -3.23 25.58 -20.15
CA TRP A 747 -4.08 25.22 -21.29
C TRP A 747 -5.58 25.18 -20.96
N ARG A 748 -5.95 25.17 -19.66
CA ARG A 748 -7.33 25.34 -19.20
C ARG A 748 -7.61 26.83 -18.95
N PRO A 749 -8.41 27.52 -19.79
CA PRO A 749 -8.50 28.99 -19.75
C PRO A 749 -9.22 29.57 -18.52
N THR A 750 -10.02 28.78 -17.79
CA THR A 750 -10.83 29.24 -16.65
C THR A 750 -10.15 29.10 -15.29
N VAL A 751 -9.02 28.39 -15.22
CA VAL A 751 -8.26 28.08 -13.99
C VAL A 751 -6.75 28.20 -14.27
N PRO A 752 -5.88 28.25 -13.26
CA PRO A 752 -6.21 28.54 -11.88
C PRO A 752 -6.61 30.02 -11.70
N LEU A 753 -7.37 30.28 -10.64
CA LEU A 753 -7.78 31.63 -10.27
C LEU A 753 -6.79 32.32 -9.33
N LEU A 754 -6.05 31.58 -8.50
CA LEU A 754 -5.06 32.12 -7.57
C LEU A 754 -3.83 32.68 -8.30
N ASP A 755 -3.25 33.77 -7.80
CA ASP A 755 -1.98 34.30 -8.32
C ASP A 755 -0.79 33.50 -7.78
N ARG A 756 -0.90 33.04 -6.53
CA ARG A 756 0.24 32.47 -5.78
C ARG A 756 -0.21 31.45 -4.74
N LEU A 757 0.55 30.37 -4.63
CA LEU A 757 0.44 29.36 -3.59
C LEU A 757 1.73 29.34 -2.78
N GLU A 758 1.60 29.28 -1.46
CA GLU A 758 2.73 29.18 -0.54
C GLU A 758 2.52 27.99 0.39
N PHE A 759 3.21 26.88 0.08
CA PHE A 759 3.24 25.69 0.91
C PHE A 759 4.28 25.89 2.02
N GLN A 760 3.85 25.85 3.27
CA GLN A 760 4.68 25.85 4.46
C GLN A 760 4.87 24.39 4.90
N LEU A 761 6.11 23.99 5.15
CA LEU A 761 6.46 22.61 5.48
C LEU A 761 6.66 22.49 6.99
N VAL A 762 5.91 21.58 7.61
CA VAL A 762 5.98 21.30 9.06
C VAL A 762 6.11 19.81 9.34
N ASP A 763 6.55 19.47 10.54
CA ASP A 763 6.84 18.06 10.88
C ASP A 763 5.60 17.32 11.41
N SER A 764 4.59 18.01 11.95
CA SER A 764 3.41 17.38 12.58
C SER A 764 2.05 17.99 12.19
N ARG A 765 0.98 17.20 12.31
CA ARG A 765 -0.41 17.64 12.05
C ARG A 765 -0.87 18.68 13.07
N GLU A 766 -0.43 18.56 14.33
CA GLU A 766 -0.75 19.49 15.42
C GLU A 766 -0.14 20.87 15.16
N GLU A 767 1.10 20.93 14.66
CA GLU A 767 1.71 22.19 14.22
C GLU A 767 0.91 22.80 13.06
N ALA A 768 0.52 21.98 12.08
CA ALA A 768 -0.28 22.45 10.94
C ALA A 768 -1.62 23.06 11.37
N VAL A 769 -2.35 22.38 12.27
CA VAL A 769 -3.59 22.88 12.87
C VAL A 769 -3.33 24.16 13.66
N THR A 770 -2.22 24.26 14.39
CA THR A 770 -1.84 25.47 15.12
C THR A 770 -1.58 26.66 14.18
N ARG A 771 -0.90 26.45 13.05
CA ARG A 771 -0.70 27.49 12.03
C ARG A 771 -2.01 27.97 11.41
N LEU A 772 -2.95 27.05 11.18
CA LEU A 772 -4.30 27.40 10.73
C LEU A 772 -5.04 28.24 11.78
N ARG A 773 -5.04 27.81 13.05
CA ARG A 773 -5.71 28.51 14.16
C ARG A 773 -5.14 29.91 14.44
N THR A 774 -3.83 30.09 14.28
CA THR A 774 -3.16 31.39 14.48
C THR A 774 -3.30 32.33 13.29
N GLY A 775 -3.91 31.89 12.18
CA GLY A 775 -4.07 32.66 10.95
C GLY A 775 -2.79 32.76 10.11
N SER A 776 -1.77 31.95 10.43
CA SER A 776 -0.52 31.84 9.68
C SER A 776 -0.68 30.98 8.41
N ALA A 777 -1.75 30.18 8.34
CA ALA A 777 -2.13 29.37 7.18
C ALA A 777 -3.63 29.52 6.88
N ASP A 778 -4.00 29.26 5.62
CA ASP A 778 -5.36 29.36 5.11
C ASP A 778 -6.00 27.97 4.90
N LEU A 779 -5.20 26.93 4.61
CA LEU A 779 -5.67 25.57 4.37
C LEU A 779 -4.68 24.52 4.90
N VAL A 780 -5.23 23.44 5.47
CA VAL A 780 -4.52 22.21 5.82
C VAL A 780 -5.33 21.01 5.34
N SER A 781 -4.70 20.11 4.59
CA SER A 781 -5.28 18.86 4.11
C SER A 781 -4.73 17.64 4.89
N PHE A 782 -5.28 16.46 4.58
CA PHE A 782 -4.77 15.18 5.08
C PHE A 782 -4.78 15.03 6.62
N LEU A 783 -5.82 15.59 7.26
CA LEU A 783 -6.07 15.53 8.70
C LEU A 783 -6.92 14.31 9.10
N SER A 784 -6.73 13.82 10.32
CA SER A 784 -7.61 12.81 10.94
C SER A 784 -8.69 13.49 11.79
N ALA A 785 -9.73 12.75 12.19
CA ALA A 785 -10.86 13.31 12.93
C ALA A 785 -10.47 14.01 14.24
N GLU A 786 -9.53 13.42 15.01
CA GLU A 786 -9.02 14.01 16.26
C GLU A 786 -8.44 15.42 16.08
N HIS A 787 -7.90 15.73 14.89
CA HIS A 787 -7.27 17.01 14.58
C HIS A 787 -8.29 18.10 14.23
N VAL A 788 -9.50 17.71 13.84
CA VAL A 788 -10.56 18.64 13.43
C VAL A 788 -11.68 18.78 14.47
N GLU A 789 -11.77 17.83 15.42
CA GLU A 789 -12.70 17.88 16.57
C GLU A 789 -12.13 18.67 17.77
N VAL A 790 -10.97 19.31 17.62
CA VAL A 790 -10.38 20.15 18.67
C VAL A 790 -11.14 21.48 18.86
N PRO A 791 -11.27 21.97 20.11
CA PRO A 791 -11.88 23.27 20.38
C PRO A 791 -11.19 24.40 19.62
N GLY A 792 -11.98 25.25 18.95
CA GLY A 792 -11.48 26.42 18.22
C GLY A 792 -11.33 26.23 16.71
N LEU A 793 -11.63 25.05 16.16
CA LEU A 793 -11.80 24.85 14.71
C LEU A 793 -13.26 25.01 14.23
N ASP A 794 -14.22 25.22 15.14
CA ASP A 794 -15.66 25.36 14.84
C ASP A 794 -15.99 26.49 13.86
N SER A 795 -15.11 27.50 13.75
CA SER A 795 -15.25 28.68 12.89
C SER A 795 -14.63 28.51 11.50
N PHE A 796 -13.94 27.39 11.26
CA PHE A 796 -13.27 27.02 10.01
C PHE A 796 -14.16 26.13 9.15
N GLN A 797 -13.89 26.08 7.86
CA GLN A 797 -14.50 25.12 6.95
C GLN A 797 -13.76 23.78 7.10
N VAL A 798 -14.40 22.82 7.79
CA VAL A 798 -13.92 21.44 7.88
C VAL A 798 -14.71 20.57 6.91
N LEU A 799 -14.01 19.86 6.02
CA LEU A 799 -14.55 18.85 5.13
C LEU A 799 -13.99 17.47 5.50
N ALA A 800 -14.78 16.44 5.25
CA ALA A 800 -14.41 15.04 5.45
C ALA A 800 -14.83 14.24 4.21
N SER A 801 -13.92 13.43 3.66
CA SER A 801 -14.23 12.49 2.57
C SER A 801 -13.92 11.06 2.99
N ALA A 802 -14.72 10.11 2.51
CA ALA A 802 -14.28 8.72 2.48
C ALA A 802 -13.17 8.62 1.44
N ALA A 803 -12.06 8.01 1.82
CA ALA A 803 -10.99 7.63 0.92
C ALA A 803 -10.85 6.11 1.00
N PRO A 804 -10.46 5.42 -0.09
CA PRO A 804 -10.19 3.99 -0.05
C PRO A 804 -8.88 3.74 0.72
N PHE A 805 -8.96 3.92 2.03
CA PHE A 805 -7.89 3.81 3.00
C PHE A 805 -8.24 2.67 3.96
N THR A 806 -7.29 1.80 4.27
CA THR A 806 -7.45 0.78 5.31
C THR A 806 -6.24 0.79 6.24
N ALA A 807 -6.48 0.98 7.53
CA ALA A 807 -5.49 0.73 8.59
C ALA A 807 -5.55 -0.74 9.00
N PHE A 808 -4.40 -1.35 9.25
CA PHE A 808 -4.29 -2.75 9.64
C PHE A 808 -3.06 -3.04 10.51
N ILE A 809 -3.11 -4.15 11.24
CA ILE A 809 -1.91 -4.76 11.82
C ILE A 809 -1.34 -5.76 10.83
N ALA A 810 -0.07 -5.58 10.51
CA ALA A 810 0.71 -6.51 9.70
C ALA A 810 1.55 -7.42 10.60
N LEU A 811 1.70 -8.67 10.16
CA LEU A 811 2.48 -9.70 10.83
C LEU A 811 3.54 -10.23 9.85
N ASN A 812 4.70 -10.61 10.35
CA ASN A 812 5.72 -11.28 9.54
C ASN A 812 5.47 -12.79 9.52
N LEU A 813 4.97 -13.31 8.39
CA LEU A 813 4.59 -14.72 8.27
C LEU A 813 5.80 -15.65 8.05
N ARG A 814 7.04 -15.11 8.02
CA ARG A 814 8.27 -15.92 8.01
C ARG A 814 8.62 -16.48 9.39
N GLU A 815 8.14 -15.87 10.46
CA GLU A 815 8.60 -16.15 11.81
C GLU A 815 7.48 -16.75 12.68
N ALA A 816 7.84 -17.80 13.43
CA ALA A 816 6.98 -18.34 14.44
C ALA A 816 6.72 -17.30 15.55
N PRO A 817 5.49 -17.17 16.07
CA PRO A 817 4.34 -18.03 15.82
C PRO A 817 3.37 -17.51 14.75
N TYR A 818 3.73 -16.48 13.98
CA TYR A 818 2.81 -15.83 13.03
C TYR A 818 2.69 -16.56 11.69
N ASP A 819 3.57 -17.50 11.41
CA ASP A 819 3.48 -18.45 10.30
C ASP A 819 2.20 -19.31 10.40
N ASP A 820 1.74 -19.64 11.61
CA ASP A 820 0.51 -20.40 11.84
C ASP A 820 -0.76 -19.52 11.76
N VAL A 821 -1.65 -19.86 10.82
CA VAL A 821 -2.94 -19.18 10.61
C VAL A 821 -3.82 -19.14 11.85
N ARG A 822 -3.75 -20.16 12.73
CA ARG A 822 -4.55 -20.22 13.95
C ARG A 822 -4.15 -19.14 14.94
N VAL A 823 -2.88 -18.77 14.99
CA VAL A 823 -2.37 -17.69 15.85
C VAL A 823 -2.88 -16.34 15.36
N ARG A 824 -2.82 -16.09 14.05
CA ARG A 824 -3.34 -14.85 13.43
C ARG A 824 -4.85 -14.71 13.62
N ARG A 825 -5.59 -15.81 13.43
CA ARG A 825 -7.03 -15.87 13.68
C ARG A 825 -7.38 -15.69 15.16
N ALA A 826 -6.58 -16.24 16.08
CA ALA A 826 -6.76 -16.04 17.52
C ALA A 826 -6.57 -14.59 17.94
N LEU A 827 -5.53 -13.92 17.43
CA LEU A 827 -5.34 -12.48 17.62
C LEU A 827 -6.55 -11.70 17.16
N ARG A 828 -6.95 -11.85 15.89
CA ARG A 828 -8.12 -11.16 15.31
C ARG A 828 -9.40 -11.42 16.09
N ALA A 829 -9.62 -12.65 16.53
CA ALA A 829 -10.81 -13.04 17.28
C ALA A 829 -10.94 -12.32 18.62
N GLY A 830 -9.84 -12.13 19.35
CA GLY A 830 -9.85 -11.52 20.68
C GLY A 830 -9.75 -9.99 20.70
N MET A 831 -9.58 -9.34 19.54
CA MET A 831 -9.39 -7.89 19.45
C MET A 831 -10.70 -7.12 19.58
N ASN A 832 -10.71 -6.07 20.39
CA ASN A 832 -11.78 -5.07 20.48
C ASN A 832 -11.55 -3.94 19.48
N ILE A 833 -11.65 -4.27 18.19
CA ILE A 833 -11.44 -3.32 17.09
C ILE A 833 -12.43 -2.15 17.20
N GLN A 834 -13.71 -2.45 17.42
CA GLN A 834 -14.75 -1.41 17.54
C GLN A 834 -14.45 -0.42 18.66
N GLY A 835 -14.11 -0.90 19.87
CA GLY A 835 -13.80 -0.01 20.99
C GLY A 835 -12.52 0.82 20.80
N ALA A 836 -11.52 0.29 20.11
CA ALA A 836 -10.32 1.06 19.75
C ALA A 836 -10.66 2.17 18.74
N VAL A 837 -11.41 1.85 17.69
CA VAL A 837 -11.83 2.81 16.67
C VAL A 837 -12.72 3.91 17.26
N GLU A 838 -13.71 3.57 18.08
CA GLU A 838 -14.59 4.55 18.71
C GLU A 838 -13.86 5.53 19.64
N GLN A 839 -12.77 5.07 20.28
CA GLN A 839 -12.01 5.87 21.24
C GLN A 839 -10.91 6.72 20.59
N PHE A 840 -10.21 6.20 19.59
CA PHE A 840 -9.01 6.84 19.02
C PHE A 840 -9.22 7.39 17.60
N HIS A 841 -10.17 6.82 16.85
CA HIS A 841 -10.40 7.15 15.43
C HIS A 841 -11.88 7.54 15.20
N PRO A 842 -12.37 8.62 15.88
CA PRO A 842 -13.78 8.98 15.80
C PRO A 842 -14.20 9.24 14.35
N GLY A 843 -15.32 8.64 13.92
CA GLY A 843 -15.83 8.80 12.56
C GLY A 843 -15.19 7.89 11.50
N ALA A 844 -14.15 7.12 11.83
CA ALA A 844 -13.67 6.03 10.97
C ALA A 844 -14.65 4.85 10.95
N ARG A 845 -14.66 4.07 9.86
CA ARG A 845 -15.54 2.90 9.70
C ARG A 845 -14.77 1.63 10.03
N VAL A 846 -15.21 0.85 11.02
CA VAL A 846 -14.59 -0.46 11.36
C VAL A 846 -14.49 -1.32 10.09
N ALA A 847 -13.30 -1.84 9.83
CA ALA A 847 -13.00 -2.58 8.60
C ALA A 847 -13.53 -4.01 8.69
N ARG A 848 -14.23 -4.44 7.63
CA ARG A 848 -14.72 -5.83 7.48
C ARG A 848 -13.88 -6.62 6.47
N THR A 849 -13.26 -5.90 5.55
CA THR A 849 -12.46 -6.37 4.41
C THR A 849 -11.14 -5.61 4.39
N LEU A 850 -10.14 -6.12 3.69
CA LEU A 850 -8.92 -5.35 3.43
C LEU A 850 -9.22 -4.22 2.45
N THR A 851 -9.87 -4.57 1.34
CA THR A 851 -10.29 -3.67 0.29
C THR A 851 -11.50 -2.86 0.76
N PRO A 852 -11.44 -1.52 0.72
CA PRO A 852 -12.58 -0.68 1.04
C PRO A 852 -13.83 -1.04 0.20
N PRO A 853 -15.03 -1.10 0.82
CA PRO A 853 -16.30 -1.40 0.15
C PRO A 853 -16.56 -0.61 -1.14
N GLU A 854 -16.04 0.61 -1.23
CA GLU A 854 -16.16 1.50 -2.40
C GLU A 854 -15.51 0.91 -3.67
N LEU A 855 -14.51 0.03 -3.52
CA LEU A 855 -13.77 -0.54 -4.65
C LEU A 855 -14.22 -1.95 -5.04
N ILE A 856 -14.77 -2.72 -4.09
CA ILE A 856 -15.13 -4.14 -4.30
C ILE A 856 -16.64 -4.37 -4.46
N GLY A 857 -17.43 -3.30 -4.52
CA GLY A 857 -18.86 -3.37 -4.83
C GLY A 857 -19.73 -3.91 -3.68
N GLY A 858 -19.35 -3.63 -2.43
CA GLY A 858 -20.20 -3.91 -1.26
C GLY A 858 -20.44 -5.39 -0.96
N ALA A 859 -19.59 -6.30 -1.43
CA ALA A 859 -19.63 -7.70 -1.03
C ALA A 859 -19.52 -7.81 0.51
N GLU A 860 -20.65 -8.08 1.18
CA GLU A 860 -20.65 -8.34 2.62
C GLU A 860 -20.03 -9.70 2.88
N VAL A 861 -18.70 -9.72 3.01
CA VAL A 861 -17.97 -10.97 3.22
C VAL A 861 -18.32 -11.58 4.59
N ARG A 862 -18.40 -10.79 5.69
CA ARG A 862 -18.89 -11.22 7.02
C ARG A 862 -19.35 -10.04 7.91
N GLY A 863 -20.03 -10.35 9.02
CA GLY A 863 -20.46 -9.39 10.05
C GLY A 863 -19.31 -8.67 10.77
N LEU A 864 -19.64 -7.63 11.55
CA LEU A 864 -18.65 -6.85 12.31
C LEU A 864 -17.88 -7.74 13.30
N PRO A 865 -16.55 -7.58 13.42
CA PRO A 865 -15.74 -8.35 14.35
C PRO A 865 -16.11 -7.99 15.79
N THR A 866 -16.71 -8.94 16.52
CA THR A 866 -16.92 -8.86 17.97
C THR A 866 -15.89 -9.72 18.70
N PRO A 867 -15.34 -9.27 19.84
CA PRO A 867 -14.36 -10.07 20.58
C PRO A 867 -14.91 -11.43 21.02
N ASP A 868 -14.22 -12.51 20.64
CA ASP A 868 -14.46 -13.88 21.10
C ASP A 868 -13.19 -14.46 21.72
N VAL A 869 -13.07 -14.23 23.03
CA VAL A 869 -11.93 -14.70 23.84
C VAL A 869 -11.89 -16.23 23.93
N ALA A 870 -13.04 -16.90 23.92
CA ALA A 870 -13.12 -18.35 24.01
C ALA A 870 -12.55 -19.02 22.74
N MET A 871 -12.92 -18.49 21.57
CA MET A 871 -12.35 -18.92 20.29
C MET A 871 -10.85 -18.63 20.23
N ALA A 872 -10.40 -17.46 20.68
CA ALA A 872 -8.97 -17.14 20.73
C ALA A 872 -8.19 -18.11 21.64
N GLU A 873 -8.70 -18.43 22.83
CA GLU A 873 -8.08 -19.41 23.74
C GLU A 873 -8.03 -20.82 23.12
N GLN A 874 -9.10 -21.25 22.46
CA GLN A 874 -9.13 -22.54 21.78
C GLN A 874 -8.04 -22.63 20.69
N LEU A 875 -7.99 -21.65 19.79
CA LEU A 875 -7.03 -21.61 18.69
C LEU A 875 -5.58 -21.57 19.17
N LEU A 876 -5.28 -20.79 20.24
CA LEU A 876 -3.95 -20.76 20.83
C LEU A 876 -3.57 -22.11 21.47
N ARG A 877 -4.53 -22.79 22.15
CA ARG A 877 -4.28 -24.12 22.73
C ARG A 877 -4.01 -25.19 21.67
N GLU A 878 -4.68 -25.14 20.53
CA GLU A 878 -4.46 -26.07 19.41
C GLU A 878 -3.03 -26.02 18.84
N VAL A 879 -2.36 -24.87 18.97
CA VAL A 879 -0.93 -24.70 18.60
C VAL A 879 0.02 -24.82 19.79
N GLY A 880 -0.47 -25.26 20.95
CA GLY A 880 0.33 -25.45 22.16
C GLY A 880 0.72 -24.17 22.89
N LEU A 881 0.12 -23.02 22.54
CA LEU A 881 0.38 -21.74 23.19
C LEU A 881 -0.67 -21.47 24.28
N ARG A 882 -0.20 -21.23 25.51
CA ARG A 882 -1.06 -20.71 26.60
C ARG A 882 -1.14 -19.19 26.60
N ARG A 883 -0.08 -18.54 26.13
CA ARG A 883 0.06 -17.08 26.07
C ARG A 883 0.91 -16.72 24.86
N LEU A 884 0.42 -15.80 24.05
CA LEU A 884 1.13 -15.23 22.91
C LEU A 884 1.94 -14.00 23.36
N ARG A 885 3.17 -13.86 22.89
CA ARG A 885 3.99 -12.65 23.08
C ARG A 885 3.96 -11.85 21.78
N LEU A 886 3.32 -10.67 21.81
CA LEU A 886 3.23 -9.76 20.67
C LEU A 886 4.10 -8.53 20.95
N THR A 887 5.06 -8.29 20.07
CA THR A 887 5.92 -7.10 20.11
C THR A 887 5.60 -6.21 18.93
N LEU A 888 5.03 -5.03 19.18
CA LEU A 888 4.71 -4.04 18.16
C LEU A 888 5.87 -3.03 18.06
N HIS A 889 6.46 -2.97 16.87
CA HIS A 889 7.51 -2.01 16.57
C HIS A 889 6.89 -0.74 16.00
N HIS A 890 7.38 0.42 16.42
CA HIS A 890 6.97 1.71 15.86
C HIS A 890 8.18 2.67 15.78
N PRO A 891 8.18 3.62 14.82
CA PRO A 891 9.18 4.67 14.82
C PRO A 891 8.90 5.68 15.96
N ALA A 892 9.91 6.44 16.34
CA ALA A 892 9.76 7.55 17.29
C ALA A 892 8.62 8.50 16.87
N GLY A 893 7.79 8.89 17.84
CA GLY A 893 6.62 9.77 17.61
C GLY A 893 5.37 9.07 17.06
N ARG A 894 5.36 7.73 16.94
CA ARG A 894 4.19 6.93 16.56
C ARG A 894 3.84 5.85 17.59
N ASP A 895 3.90 6.18 18.88
CA ASP A 895 3.52 5.27 19.96
C ASP A 895 2.01 4.98 19.93
N THR A 896 1.64 3.71 19.73
CA THR A 896 0.26 3.22 19.69
C THR A 896 -0.16 2.50 20.99
N SER A 897 0.66 2.54 22.05
CA SER A 897 0.45 1.76 23.27
C SER A 897 -0.91 1.98 23.96
N ALA A 898 -1.41 3.21 23.94
CA ALA A 898 -2.72 3.55 24.47
C ALA A 898 -3.86 2.91 23.65
N GLU A 899 -3.78 2.96 22.32
CA GLU A 899 -4.74 2.32 21.41
C GLU A 899 -4.69 0.80 21.56
N ASP A 900 -3.49 0.23 21.57
CA ASP A 900 -3.27 -1.22 21.65
C ASP A 900 -3.76 -1.80 22.99
N ALA A 901 -3.67 -1.04 24.09
CA ALA A 901 -4.24 -1.42 25.38
C ALA A 901 -5.78 -1.58 25.35
N VAL A 902 -6.46 -0.86 24.46
CA VAL A 902 -7.92 -1.00 24.22
C VAL A 902 -8.18 -2.13 23.23
N LEU A 903 -7.42 -2.14 22.13
CA LEU A 903 -7.54 -3.11 21.05
C LEU A 903 -7.34 -4.54 21.55
N PHE A 904 -6.34 -4.78 22.39
CA PHE A 904 -6.03 -6.12 22.94
C PHE A 904 -6.59 -6.36 24.35
N ARG A 905 -7.38 -5.43 24.90
CA ARG A 905 -7.93 -5.52 26.27
C ARG A 905 -8.54 -6.88 26.61
N PRO A 906 -9.39 -7.50 25.76
CA PRO A 906 -9.99 -8.79 26.09
C PRO A 906 -8.96 -9.91 26.26
N LEU A 907 -7.94 -9.95 25.39
CA LEU A 907 -6.86 -10.95 25.45
C LEU A 907 -5.91 -10.73 26.63
N LEU A 908 -5.61 -9.47 26.95
CA LEU A 908 -4.79 -9.09 28.11
C LEU A 908 -5.46 -9.50 29.43
N GLN A 909 -6.77 -9.22 29.59
CA GLN A 909 -7.54 -9.57 30.79
C GLN A 909 -7.69 -11.09 30.98
N ALA A 910 -7.80 -11.84 29.88
CA ALA A 910 -7.83 -13.30 29.91
C ALA A 910 -6.44 -13.93 30.13
N GLY A 911 -5.37 -13.15 30.12
CA GLY A 911 -4.00 -13.64 30.28
C GLY A 911 -3.45 -14.40 29.08
N LEU A 912 -4.09 -14.28 27.91
CA LEU A 912 -3.76 -14.95 26.65
C LEU A 912 -2.71 -14.19 25.83
N LEU A 913 -2.49 -12.91 26.11
CA LEU A 913 -1.51 -12.05 25.41
C LEU A 913 -0.58 -11.37 26.42
N GLU A 914 0.71 -11.32 26.07
CA GLU A 914 1.69 -10.38 26.62
C GLU A 914 2.06 -9.41 25.50
N LEU A 915 1.75 -8.13 25.71
CA LEU A 915 1.97 -7.07 24.74
C LEU A 915 3.21 -6.24 25.12
N ARG A 916 4.07 -5.96 24.14
CA ARG A 916 5.23 -5.09 24.29
C ARG A 916 5.32 -4.12 23.11
N HIS A 917 5.80 -2.92 23.38
CA HIS A 917 6.09 -1.90 22.36
C HIS A 917 7.58 -1.64 22.31
N VAL A 918 8.12 -1.53 21.10
CA VAL A 918 9.53 -1.23 20.86
C VAL A 918 9.62 -0.04 19.92
N GLU A 919 10.07 1.08 20.46
CA GLU A 919 10.42 2.26 19.66
C GLU A 919 11.75 2.01 18.91
N MET A 920 11.80 2.44 17.65
CA MET A 920 12.99 2.40 16.81
C MET A 920 13.27 3.78 16.20
N ALA A 921 14.54 4.03 15.86
CA ALA A 921 14.87 5.18 15.03
C ALA A 921 14.15 5.08 13.67
N PRO A 922 13.61 6.16 13.10
CA PRO A 922 12.84 6.12 11.86
C PRO A 922 13.57 5.45 10.68
N GLU A 923 14.87 5.69 10.54
CA GLU A 923 15.70 5.11 9.48
C GLU A 923 15.85 3.59 9.66
N ASP A 924 16.14 3.16 10.89
CA ASP A 924 16.26 1.74 11.22
C ASP A 924 14.91 1.02 11.04
N TYR A 925 13.82 1.65 11.48
CA TYR A 925 12.46 1.14 11.28
C TYR A 925 12.17 0.93 9.79
N ALA A 926 12.46 1.94 8.94
CA ALA A 926 12.24 1.87 7.50
C ALA A 926 13.11 0.80 6.80
N VAL A 927 14.31 0.53 7.30
CA VAL A 927 15.16 -0.57 6.81
C VAL A 927 14.55 -1.92 7.20
N HIS A 928 14.22 -2.11 8.48
CA HIS A 928 13.65 -3.37 8.97
C HIS A 928 12.29 -3.69 8.33
N LEU A 929 11.47 -2.67 8.07
CA LEU A 929 10.20 -2.82 7.36
C LEU A 929 10.43 -3.36 5.94
N ARG A 930 11.32 -2.70 5.16
CA ARG A 930 11.63 -3.10 3.77
C ARG A 930 12.32 -4.47 3.66
N GLU A 931 13.07 -4.88 4.67
CA GLU A 931 13.70 -6.20 4.70
C GLU A 931 12.76 -7.31 5.21
N GLY A 932 11.57 -6.95 5.70
CA GLY A 932 10.62 -7.91 6.28
C GLY A 932 11.13 -8.51 7.59
N LYS A 933 11.76 -7.68 8.43
CA LYS A 933 12.33 -8.05 9.73
C LYS A 933 11.48 -7.61 10.93
N LEU A 934 10.44 -6.81 10.72
CA LEU A 934 9.53 -6.39 11.79
C LEU A 934 8.52 -7.50 12.08
N PRO A 935 8.48 -8.09 13.29
CA PRO A 935 7.59 -9.21 13.60
C PRO A 935 6.10 -8.84 13.50
N ALA A 936 5.73 -7.66 14.02
CA ALA A 936 4.39 -7.10 13.94
C ALA A 936 4.45 -5.56 14.00
N PHE A 937 3.58 -4.91 13.24
CA PHE A 937 3.55 -3.44 13.16
C PHE A 937 2.17 -2.93 12.68
N HIS A 938 1.86 -1.68 13.04
CA HIS A 938 0.75 -0.94 12.45
C HIS A 938 1.15 -0.39 11.08
N ALA A 939 0.25 -0.53 10.11
CA ALA A 939 0.41 0.01 8.77
C ALA A 939 -0.94 0.45 8.20
N HIS A 940 -0.89 1.14 7.07
CA HIS A 940 -2.08 1.53 6.35
C HIS A 940 -1.83 1.50 4.85
N TRP A 941 -2.89 1.33 4.06
CA TRP A 941 -2.83 1.48 2.61
C TRP A 941 -3.94 2.41 2.14
N LEU A 942 -3.57 3.42 1.35
CA LEU A 942 -4.49 4.25 0.60
C LEU A 942 -4.39 3.83 -0.85
N ALA A 943 -5.52 3.59 -1.53
CA ALA A 943 -5.50 3.19 -2.93
C ALA A 943 -4.82 4.26 -3.80
N ASP A 944 -3.86 3.83 -4.61
CA ASP A 944 -3.21 4.70 -5.61
C ASP A 944 -4.21 5.09 -6.72
N PHE A 945 -5.05 4.13 -7.13
CA PHE A 945 -6.09 4.26 -8.13
C PHE A 945 -7.31 3.43 -7.73
N PRO A 946 -8.52 3.74 -8.25
CA PRO A 946 -9.77 3.14 -7.80
C PRO A 946 -10.01 1.72 -8.37
N ASP A 947 -9.13 0.77 -8.08
CA ASP A 947 -9.27 -0.65 -8.45
C ASP A 947 -8.81 -1.56 -7.29
N PRO A 948 -9.51 -2.68 -7.00
CA PRO A 948 -9.11 -3.62 -5.95
C PRO A 948 -7.70 -4.22 -6.09
N ASP A 949 -7.11 -4.22 -7.28
CA ASP A 949 -5.75 -4.69 -7.56
C ASP A 949 -4.71 -4.10 -6.60
N THR A 950 -4.81 -2.81 -6.29
CA THR A 950 -3.90 -2.08 -5.39
C THR A 950 -3.92 -2.61 -3.96
N PHE A 951 -4.97 -3.34 -3.54
CA PHE A 951 -5.00 -4.04 -2.25
C PHE A 951 -4.66 -5.51 -2.41
N LEU A 952 -5.40 -6.22 -3.27
CA LEU A 952 -5.40 -7.69 -3.28
C LEU A 952 -4.20 -8.27 -4.03
N TYR A 953 -3.83 -7.71 -5.18
CA TYR A 953 -2.61 -8.14 -5.87
C TYR A 953 -1.39 -7.53 -5.19
N PHE A 954 -1.36 -6.20 -5.07
CA PHE A 954 -0.16 -5.48 -4.65
C PHE A 954 0.28 -5.81 -3.20
N LEU A 955 -0.65 -5.98 -2.24
CA LEU A 955 -0.28 -6.26 -0.85
C LEU A 955 -0.21 -7.74 -0.50
N LEU A 956 -0.85 -8.64 -1.26
CA LEU A 956 -1.00 -10.04 -0.87
C LEU A 956 -0.41 -11.04 -1.86
N ASN A 957 -0.35 -10.72 -3.16
CA ASN A 957 0.23 -11.64 -4.13
C ASN A 957 1.73 -11.84 -3.83
N SER A 958 2.17 -13.09 -3.79
CA SER A 958 3.55 -13.44 -3.38
C SER A 958 4.64 -12.87 -4.27
N ALA A 959 4.32 -12.53 -5.53
CA ALA A 959 5.23 -11.88 -6.46
C ALA A 959 5.27 -10.34 -6.33
N ALA A 960 4.32 -9.73 -5.62
CA ALA A 960 4.11 -8.28 -5.62
C ALA A 960 4.35 -7.57 -4.27
N GLN A 961 4.50 -8.32 -3.17
CA GLN A 961 4.70 -7.83 -1.79
C GLN A 961 6.00 -7.02 -1.56
N THR A 962 6.14 -5.87 -2.21
CA THR A 962 7.37 -5.05 -2.20
C THR A 962 7.36 -3.98 -1.10
N VAL A 963 6.18 -3.39 -0.81
CA VAL A 963 6.05 -2.35 0.24
C VAL A 963 6.00 -2.96 1.64
N TYR A 964 5.18 -3.99 1.82
CA TYR A 964 5.09 -4.77 3.05
C TYR A 964 5.45 -6.23 2.75
N PRO A 965 6.71 -6.64 2.95
CA PRO A 965 7.17 -7.99 2.63
C PRO A 965 6.74 -8.99 3.71
N LEU A 966 5.44 -9.26 3.80
CA LEU A 966 4.81 -10.14 4.79
C LEU A 966 5.23 -11.60 4.62
N SER A 967 5.62 -11.97 3.39
CA SER A 967 5.88 -13.36 2.96
C SER A 967 4.66 -14.27 3.04
N TYR A 968 3.49 -13.66 2.87
CA TYR A 968 2.28 -14.41 2.64
C TYR A 968 2.36 -15.15 1.31
N ARG A 969 1.96 -16.43 1.30
CA ARG A 969 1.95 -17.27 0.11
C ARG A 969 0.69 -18.12 0.11
N ASN A 970 -0.15 -17.92 -0.88
CA ASN A 970 -1.30 -18.77 -1.13
C ASN A 970 -1.45 -18.91 -2.65
N ALA A 971 -1.22 -20.12 -3.16
CA ALA A 971 -1.19 -20.37 -4.60
C ALA A 971 -2.53 -20.04 -5.29
N GLU A 972 -3.65 -20.23 -4.61
CA GLU A 972 -4.97 -19.88 -5.17
C GLU A 972 -5.18 -18.36 -5.18
N LEU A 973 -4.80 -17.65 -4.10
CA LEU A 973 -4.85 -16.19 -4.09
C LEU A 973 -3.93 -15.58 -5.17
N ASP A 974 -2.72 -16.12 -5.32
CA ASP A 974 -1.77 -15.69 -6.34
C ASP A 974 -2.36 -15.88 -7.74
N ARG A 975 -2.95 -17.06 -8.00
CA ARG A 975 -3.60 -17.40 -9.27
C ARG A 975 -4.77 -16.47 -9.59
N ILE A 976 -5.73 -16.31 -8.68
CA ILE A 976 -6.95 -15.52 -8.95
C ILE A 976 -6.66 -14.02 -9.03
N THR A 977 -5.69 -13.50 -8.27
CA THR A 977 -5.33 -12.08 -8.35
C THR A 977 -4.55 -11.78 -9.62
N ALA A 978 -3.67 -12.69 -10.08
CA ALA A 978 -3.02 -12.57 -11.38
C ALA A 978 -4.04 -12.67 -12.54
N GLU A 979 -4.99 -13.61 -12.46
CA GLU A 979 -6.08 -13.75 -13.44
C GLU A 979 -6.97 -12.50 -13.47
N ALA A 980 -7.34 -11.96 -12.30
CA ALA A 980 -8.12 -10.73 -12.21
C ALA A 980 -7.39 -9.55 -12.83
N ARG A 981 -6.08 -9.42 -12.58
CA ARG A 981 -5.24 -8.33 -13.13
C ARG A 981 -5.30 -8.27 -14.65
N VAL A 982 -5.22 -9.42 -15.33
CA VAL A 982 -5.21 -9.53 -16.80
C VAL A 982 -6.58 -9.74 -17.44
N SER A 983 -7.63 -9.93 -16.65
CA SER A 983 -8.99 -10.00 -17.18
C SER A 983 -9.47 -8.62 -17.63
N ILE A 984 -10.19 -8.58 -18.76
CA ILE A 984 -10.85 -7.38 -19.30
C ILE A 984 -12.37 -7.41 -19.10
N ASP A 985 -12.91 -8.53 -18.62
CA ASP A 985 -14.33 -8.66 -18.26
C ASP A 985 -14.54 -8.10 -16.84
N PRO A 986 -15.26 -6.98 -16.68
CA PRO A 986 -15.46 -6.35 -15.38
C PRO A 986 -16.16 -7.26 -14.36
N GLU A 987 -17.09 -8.11 -14.80
CA GLU A 987 -17.85 -8.98 -13.91
C GLU A 987 -16.98 -10.13 -13.40
N LEU A 988 -16.19 -10.75 -14.28
CA LEU A 988 -15.22 -11.77 -13.89
C LEU A 988 -14.15 -11.20 -12.94
N ARG A 989 -13.60 -10.01 -13.23
CA ARG A 989 -12.64 -9.33 -12.34
C ARG A 989 -13.22 -9.15 -10.94
N GLN A 990 -14.45 -8.65 -10.86
CA GLN A 990 -15.12 -8.43 -9.58
C GLN A 990 -15.31 -9.76 -8.81
N GLN A 991 -15.76 -10.82 -9.48
CA GLN A 991 -15.94 -12.14 -8.85
C GLN A 991 -14.61 -12.70 -8.30
N LEU A 992 -13.52 -12.57 -9.05
CA LEU A 992 -12.19 -13.02 -8.64
C LEU A 992 -11.69 -12.22 -7.42
N TYR A 993 -11.87 -10.90 -7.39
CA TYR A 993 -11.48 -10.09 -6.23
C TYR A 993 -12.33 -10.38 -4.99
N VAL A 994 -13.64 -10.58 -5.15
CA VAL A 994 -14.50 -11.02 -4.03
C VAL A 994 -14.03 -12.38 -3.50
N ARG A 995 -13.59 -13.29 -4.38
CA ARG A 995 -13.00 -14.57 -3.95
C ARG A 995 -11.67 -14.38 -3.22
N ALA A 996 -10.82 -13.46 -3.67
CA ALA A 996 -9.56 -13.13 -3.00
C ALA A 996 -9.78 -12.53 -1.61
N GLU A 997 -10.78 -11.67 -1.40
CA GLU A 997 -11.14 -11.19 -0.05
C GLU A 997 -11.57 -12.31 0.89
N HIS A 998 -12.29 -13.33 0.39
CA HIS A 998 -12.65 -14.49 1.21
C HIS A 998 -11.41 -15.28 1.66
N LEU A 999 -10.45 -15.53 0.74
CA LEU A 999 -9.19 -16.19 1.08
C LEU A 999 -8.36 -15.35 2.06
N PHE A 1000 -8.26 -14.04 1.81
CA PHE A 1000 -7.62 -13.09 2.72
C PHE A 1000 -8.21 -13.19 4.13
N HIS A 1001 -9.54 -13.23 4.25
CA HIS A 1001 -10.20 -13.32 5.55
C HIS A 1001 -9.92 -14.64 6.26
N ASP A 1002 -9.95 -15.76 5.53
CA ASP A 1002 -9.76 -17.10 6.10
C ASP A 1002 -8.29 -17.34 6.51
N ASP A 1003 -7.34 -16.80 5.75
CA ASP A 1003 -5.90 -16.90 6.03
C ASP A 1003 -5.40 -15.81 6.99
N CYS A 1004 -6.11 -14.69 7.11
CA CYS A 1004 -5.81 -13.58 7.99
C CYS A 1004 -4.33 -13.12 7.93
N PRO A 1005 -3.76 -12.82 6.73
CA PRO A 1005 -2.35 -12.41 6.62
C PRO A 1005 -2.11 -11.00 7.17
N LEU A 1006 -3.14 -10.15 7.13
CA LEU A 1006 -3.22 -8.86 7.80
C LEU A 1006 -4.51 -8.83 8.63
N ILE A 1007 -4.57 -7.93 9.62
CA ILE A 1007 -5.78 -7.71 10.43
C ILE A 1007 -6.28 -6.28 10.15
N PRO A 1008 -7.29 -6.10 9.28
CA PRO A 1008 -7.90 -4.80 9.04
C PRO A 1008 -8.56 -4.27 10.31
N LEU A 1009 -8.33 -3.00 10.62
CA LEU A 1009 -8.88 -2.33 11.79
C LEU A 1009 -10.03 -1.39 11.39
N TYR A 1010 -9.75 -0.43 10.51
CA TYR A 1010 -10.72 0.57 10.08
C TYR A 1010 -10.39 1.14 8.71
N HIS A 1011 -11.42 1.66 8.06
CA HIS A 1011 -11.31 2.54 6.91
C HIS A 1011 -11.37 3.99 7.38
N GLU A 1012 -10.29 4.73 7.12
CA GLU A 1012 -10.12 6.10 7.60
C GLU A 1012 -10.91 7.11 6.73
N ARG A 1013 -11.26 8.24 7.35
CA ARG A 1013 -11.77 9.41 6.63
C ARG A 1013 -10.73 10.50 6.64
N ILE A 1014 -10.44 11.03 5.45
CA ILE A 1014 -9.50 12.13 5.31
C ILE A 1014 -10.27 13.44 5.49
N HIS A 1015 -9.69 14.35 6.26
CA HIS A 1015 -10.23 15.67 6.54
C HIS A 1015 -9.33 16.78 5.98
N ALA A 1016 -9.94 17.93 5.71
CA ALA A 1016 -9.24 19.18 5.46
C ALA A 1016 -9.95 20.31 6.19
N ALA A 1017 -9.17 21.26 6.68
CA ALA A 1017 -9.65 22.45 7.35
C ALA A 1017 -9.11 23.69 6.64
N ALA A 1018 -9.99 24.65 6.36
CA ALA A 1018 -9.61 25.91 5.73
C ALA A 1018 -10.32 27.11 6.36
N THR A 1019 -9.71 28.28 6.23
CA THR A 1019 -10.34 29.54 6.62
C THR A 1019 -11.57 29.81 5.77
N SER A 1020 -12.52 30.59 6.29
CA SER A 1020 -13.75 30.95 5.57
C SER A 1020 -13.51 31.74 4.28
N SER A 1021 -12.30 32.27 4.07
CA SER A 1021 -11.92 32.95 2.83
C SER A 1021 -11.58 32.00 1.70
N VAL A 1022 -11.23 30.74 1.98
CA VAL A 1022 -10.99 29.73 0.95
C VAL A 1022 -12.34 29.30 0.38
N GLN A 1023 -12.51 29.43 -0.93
CA GLN A 1023 -13.70 28.99 -1.65
C GLN A 1023 -13.30 27.93 -2.70
N GLY A 1024 -14.26 27.06 -3.06
CA GLY A 1024 -14.01 25.96 -3.99
C GLY A 1024 -13.45 24.69 -3.36
N LEU A 1025 -13.20 24.68 -2.04
CA LEU A 1025 -12.60 23.52 -1.36
C LEU A 1025 -13.44 22.26 -1.53
N ARG A 1026 -12.77 21.21 -2.01
CA ARG A 1026 -13.29 19.87 -2.21
C ARG A 1026 -12.23 18.85 -1.78
N LEU A 1027 -12.68 17.69 -1.31
CA LEU A 1027 -11.82 16.53 -1.09
C LEU A 1027 -12.16 15.42 -2.09
N HIS A 1028 -11.16 14.97 -2.83
CA HIS A 1028 -11.25 13.82 -3.74
C HIS A 1028 -10.91 12.51 -3.01
N GLN A 1029 -11.36 11.39 -3.58
CA GLN A 1029 -11.18 10.06 -2.98
C GLN A 1029 -9.74 9.54 -3.12
N THR A 1030 -9.07 9.86 -4.23
CA THR A 1030 -7.68 9.49 -4.51
C THR A 1030 -6.78 10.73 -4.51
N PRO A 1031 -5.48 10.59 -4.26
CA PRO A 1031 -4.54 11.71 -4.39
C PRO A 1031 -4.54 12.30 -5.83
N PRO A 1032 -4.35 13.63 -6.00
CA PRO A 1032 -4.32 14.64 -4.95
C PRO A 1032 -5.71 14.88 -4.35
N GLN A 1033 -5.82 14.87 -3.00
CA GLN A 1033 -7.10 15.04 -2.32
C GLN A 1033 -7.64 16.47 -2.48
N VAL A 1034 -6.77 17.47 -2.51
CA VAL A 1034 -7.10 18.86 -2.82
C VAL A 1034 -6.49 19.28 -4.16
N ARG A 1035 -7.33 19.81 -5.04
CA ARG A 1035 -6.94 20.45 -6.30
C ARG A 1035 -6.89 21.96 -6.14
N TYR A 1036 -5.70 22.54 -6.12
CA TYR A 1036 -5.54 23.98 -5.87
C TYR A 1036 -5.93 24.85 -7.06
N GLU A 1037 -6.00 24.30 -8.26
CA GLU A 1037 -6.45 25.01 -9.46
C GLU A 1037 -7.91 25.46 -9.40
N ASP A 1038 -8.74 24.74 -8.64
CA ASP A 1038 -10.17 25.02 -8.47
C ASP A 1038 -10.47 26.00 -7.32
N LEU A 1039 -9.45 26.34 -6.52
CA LEU A 1039 -9.60 27.19 -5.35
C LEU A 1039 -9.41 28.66 -5.68
N TRP A 1040 -10.02 29.51 -4.85
CA TRP A 1040 -9.83 30.96 -4.89
C TRP A 1040 -10.06 31.58 -3.50
N VAL A 1041 -9.55 32.79 -3.28
CA VAL A 1041 -9.67 33.50 -1.99
C VAL A 1041 -10.70 34.62 -2.09
N ASP A 1042 -11.70 34.61 -1.21
CA ASP A 1042 -12.63 35.72 -1.02
C ASP A 1042 -12.13 36.67 0.10
N PRO A 1043 -11.64 37.88 -0.24
CA PRO A 1043 -11.13 38.82 0.75
C PRO A 1043 -12.24 39.37 1.67
N ASN A 1044 -13.52 39.27 1.28
CA ASN A 1044 -14.64 39.81 2.06
C ASN A 1044 -15.02 38.96 3.27
N THR A 1045 -14.50 37.73 3.35
CA THR A 1045 -14.76 36.75 4.42
C THR A 1045 -13.62 36.64 5.44
N ALA A 1046 -12.55 37.42 5.30
CA ALA A 1046 -11.36 37.38 6.16
C ALA A 1046 -11.49 38.17 7.49
N ALA A 1047 -12.71 38.45 7.95
CA ALA A 1047 -13.00 39.26 9.14
C ALA A 1047 -13.57 38.48 10.32
#